data_AF-A0A921FD82-F1
#
_entry.id   AF-A0A921FD82-F1
#
_cell.length_a   1.000
_cell.length_b   1.000
_cell.length_c   1.000
_cell.angle_alpha   90.00
_cell.angle_beta   90.00
_cell.angle_gamma   90.00
#
_symmetry.space_group_name_H-M   'P 1'
#
loop_
_entity.id
_entity.type
_entity.pdbx_description
1 polymer ?
#
loop_
_entity_poly.entity_id
_entity_poly.type
_entity_poly.pdbx_seq_one_letter_code
_entity_poly.pdbx_strand_id
1 'polypeptide(L)'
;MKHVLFVLVTLFCLLMAGCAPREVRYVVGVSQCSDDEWREQMNKEIRREALFYPGVKIDIRTAKDNNAQQIADIESLIGEGVDLLIVSPNEADAITPVIEKAYNKGIPVVLVDRKIRSDKYTAYVGADNYEIGRQVGSYIAERLQGKGNLVEVAGLKASTSALERHRGLMDALRETPDIKLIASADAAWLRVPAEKAFGDILSKFPDIDMVFAHNDRMAAGAYDAAVKQHREHDMLFVGIDALAGEGYGVEQVANRQLDATFIYPTGGDKVMEVAMSILQGRDYTRETVLSTALVNKANARIMQMQTAHIGQLDNKIEVLDKQLDTYLMRYSSQRMLLYACIVILVLVAMLLFFVVRAFWTKNRLNAELSDQKKRLEEQRDQLISLSKQLEEATHAKLAFFTNVSHDFRTPLTLIAAPVNQLAESSKLGENERFLLNIIQKNVTVLLRLINQILDFRKFENGKLSMTLSRFDISENIKDWTDAFRTLSYRKHIHFTVSVEPSEEGYVMIADAEKMERITYNLLSNAFKFTPENGTIEIKLSQFTKEGERWLRYQVSDTGIGMPAEHVKHIFESFYQIDVHHAGSGIGLALVKAFVEMHGGTIAVDSGEGRGTVFTLEMPVQQNGVPEENVEKNIVLTNLKEGAVLSADQETIQTAPEVVERDDKETVLIIDDNQDVRDYVKSLLHDKYTVIEASNGQEGLQQAMKYVPDAVICDVMMPVMDGMECCRRLKSEVQTSHIPVMMLTAYTMDEQKVKGYECGADSYILKPFSARLLQVRLRNLIDNRLRLQSFFADKTSLRKEPIADLDKGFVEKLRALIDEQLGNSELSVEDLGDKIGMSRVQLYRKSKALTGYSPNELLRIARLKKAASLLASTEKTIAEITYEVGFSSPSYFTKCYKDYFGESPTDFLKRKG
;
A
#
# COMPACT_ATOMS: atom_id res chain seq x y z
N MET A 1 -7.23 -16.01 -15.36
CA MET A 1 -7.23 -16.55 -16.75
C MET A 1 -7.94 -17.90 -16.89
N LYS A 2 -7.63 -18.93 -16.09
CA LYS A 2 -8.27 -20.27 -16.24
C LYS A 2 -9.80 -20.28 -16.08
N HIS A 3 -10.34 -19.53 -15.11
CA HIS A 3 -11.80 -19.47 -14.91
C HIS A 3 -12.55 -18.73 -16.02
N VAL A 4 -11.94 -17.70 -16.63
CA VAL A 4 -12.55 -16.96 -17.75
C VAL A 4 -12.54 -17.80 -19.02
N LEU A 5 -11.45 -18.54 -19.27
CA LEU A 5 -11.38 -19.49 -20.38
C LEU A 5 -12.38 -20.63 -20.21
N PHE A 6 -12.53 -21.17 -19.00
CA PHE A 6 -13.50 -22.21 -18.71
C PHE A 6 -14.94 -21.75 -18.96
N VAL A 7 -15.29 -20.54 -18.52
CA VAL A 7 -16.63 -19.94 -18.75
C VAL A 7 -16.87 -19.66 -20.23
N LEU A 8 -15.88 -19.16 -20.98
CA LEU A 8 -16.01 -18.95 -22.42
C LEU A 8 -16.15 -20.26 -23.19
N VAL A 9 -15.43 -21.31 -22.81
CA VAL A 9 -15.54 -22.64 -23.42
C VAL A 9 -16.89 -23.28 -23.07
N THR A 10 -17.38 -23.15 -21.83
CA THR A 10 -18.72 -23.66 -21.48
C THR A 10 -19.82 -22.88 -22.18
N LEU A 11 -19.71 -21.56 -22.32
CA LEU A 11 -20.67 -20.74 -23.07
C LEU A 11 -20.65 -21.10 -24.57
N PHE A 12 -19.47 -21.34 -25.15
CA PHE A 12 -19.31 -21.77 -26.53
C PHE A 12 -19.88 -23.19 -26.76
N CYS A 13 -19.66 -24.11 -25.83
CA CYS A 13 -20.26 -25.46 -25.87
C CYS A 13 -21.79 -25.41 -25.71
N LEU A 14 -22.33 -24.52 -24.86
CA LEU A 14 -23.77 -24.31 -24.68
C LEU A 14 -24.43 -23.70 -25.94
N LEU A 15 -23.72 -22.85 -26.68
CA LEU A 15 -24.20 -22.26 -27.93
C LEU A 15 -24.20 -23.24 -29.10
N MET A 16 -23.30 -24.24 -29.09
CA MET A 16 -23.25 -25.32 -30.09
C MET A 16 -24.32 -26.40 -29.87
N ALA A 17 -24.99 -26.43 -28.72
CA ALA A 17 -26.04 -27.39 -28.39
C ALA A 17 -27.42 -27.06 -29.01
N GLY A 18 -27.51 -26.02 -29.86
CA GLY A 18 -28.77 -25.52 -30.44
C GLY A 18 -29.33 -26.30 -31.63
N CYS A 19 -28.68 -27.35 -32.11
CA CYS A 19 -29.17 -28.19 -33.20
C CYS A 19 -29.72 -29.52 -32.65
N ALA A 20 -30.96 -29.48 -32.14
CA ALA A 20 -31.72 -30.72 -31.95
C ALA A 20 -32.45 -31.05 -33.27
N PRO A 21 -32.11 -32.15 -33.97
CA PRO A 21 -32.97 -32.66 -35.05
C PRO A 21 -34.36 -33.01 -34.49
N ARG A 22 -35.40 -33.00 -35.34
CA ARG A 22 -36.76 -33.48 -34.99
C ARG A 22 -36.61 -34.88 -34.37
N GLU A 23 -36.81 -34.99 -33.06
CA GLU A 23 -36.78 -36.29 -32.38
C GLU A 23 -37.95 -37.13 -32.90
N VAL A 24 -37.63 -38.30 -33.46
CA VAL A 24 -38.63 -39.30 -33.81
C VAL A 24 -39.18 -39.84 -32.50
N ARG A 25 -40.45 -39.55 -32.24
CA ARG A 25 -41.16 -39.91 -31.01
C ARG A 25 -41.90 -41.24 -31.14
N TYR A 26 -42.39 -41.57 -32.34
CA TYR A 26 -43.09 -42.82 -32.61
C TYR A 26 -42.73 -43.36 -33.99
N VAL A 27 -42.60 -44.68 -34.12
CA VAL A 27 -42.40 -45.41 -35.36
C VAL A 27 -43.60 -46.33 -35.60
N VAL A 28 -44.31 -46.11 -36.70
CA VAL A 28 -45.47 -46.91 -37.10
C VAL A 28 -45.09 -47.75 -38.32
N GLY A 29 -45.13 -49.07 -38.15
CA GLY A 29 -44.92 -50.03 -39.24
C GLY A 29 -46.24 -50.36 -39.93
N VAL A 30 -46.27 -50.35 -41.26
CA VAL A 30 -47.45 -50.69 -42.08
C VAL A 30 -47.09 -51.87 -42.97
N SER A 31 -47.82 -52.98 -42.83
CA SER A 31 -47.68 -54.17 -43.67
C SER A 31 -48.93 -54.34 -44.55
N GLN A 32 -48.80 -53.98 -45.82
CA GLN A 32 -49.85 -54.14 -46.84
C GLN A 32 -49.75 -55.52 -47.49
N CYS A 33 -50.90 -56.15 -47.78
CA CYS A 33 -50.93 -57.45 -48.46
C CYS A 33 -50.55 -57.36 -49.94
N SER A 34 -51.01 -56.31 -50.63
CA SER A 34 -50.88 -56.13 -52.08
C SER A 34 -50.22 -54.79 -52.42
N ASP A 35 -49.80 -54.63 -53.68
CA ASP A 35 -49.22 -53.39 -54.21
C ASP A 35 -50.05 -52.94 -55.41
N ASP A 36 -51.06 -52.12 -55.13
CA ASP A 36 -52.14 -51.89 -56.06
C ASP A 36 -52.76 -50.50 -55.83
N GLU A 37 -53.50 -49.96 -56.79
CA GLU A 37 -53.90 -48.54 -56.77
C GLU A 37 -54.81 -48.18 -55.58
N TRP A 38 -55.57 -49.15 -55.04
CA TRP A 38 -56.33 -48.97 -53.80
C TRP A 38 -55.38 -48.81 -52.61
N ARG A 39 -54.35 -49.66 -52.53
CA ARG A 39 -53.30 -49.60 -51.50
C ARG A 39 -52.45 -48.36 -51.63
N GLU A 40 -52.14 -47.93 -52.85
CA GLU A 40 -51.38 -46.70 -53.10
C GLU A 40 -52.14 -45.49 -52.57
N GLN A 41 -53.45 -45.40 -52.86
CA GLN A 41 -54.30 -44.34 -52.35
C GLN A 41 -54.36 -44.34 -50.82
N MET A 42 -54.57 -45.51 -50.20
CA MET A 42 -54.54 -45.65 -48.75
C MET A 42 -53.19 -45.24 -48.14
N ASN A 43 -52.07 -45.63 -48.76
CA ASN A 43 -50.73 -45.29 -48.31
C ASN A 43 -50.46 -43.78 -48.40
N LYS A 44 -50.98 -43.10 -49.43
CA LYS A 44 -50.92 -41.63 -49.56
C LYS A 44 -51.67 -40.96 -48.41
N GLU A 45 -52.87 -41.43 -48.09
CA GLU A 45 -53.68 -40.92 -46.99
C GLU A 45 -53.00 -41.11 -45.63
N ILE A 46 -52.43 -42.30 -45.37
CA ILE A 46 -51.65 -42.57 -44.16
C ILE A 46 -50.48 -41.58 -44.02
N ARG A 47 -49.69 -41.41 -45.09
CA ARG A 47 -48.53 -40.49 -45.07
C ARG A 47 -48.95 -39.05 -44.87
N ARG A 48 -50.03 -38.61 -45.54
CA ARG A 48 -50.59 -37.26 -45.41
C ARG A 48 -51.04 -37.00 -43.98
N GLU A 49 -51.77 -37.93 -43.39
CA GLU A 49 -52.27 -37.78 -42.01
C GLU A 49 -51.12 -37.75 -41.00
N ALA A 50 -50.04 -38.50 -41.26
CA ALA A 50 -48.82 -38.48 -40.45
C ALA A 50 -48.19 -37.07 -40.34
N LEU A 51 -48.31 -36.23 -41.37
CA LEU A 51 -47.75 -34.87 -41.38
C LEU A 51 -48.36 -33.99 -40.27
N PHE A 52 -49.58 -34.30 -39.82
CA PHE A 52 -50.23 -33.60 -38.72
C PHE A 52 -49.72 -34.01 -37.33
N TYR A 53 -48.89 -35.06 -37.24
CA TYR A 53 -48.33 -35.58 -35.99
C TYR A 53 -46.80 -35.46 -35.98
N PRO A 54 -46.25 -34.38 -35.38
CA PRO A 54 -44.81 -34.17 -35.34
C PRO A 54 -44.07 -35.33 -34.64
N GLY A 55 -43.00 -35.81 -35.27
CA GLY A 55 -42.15 -36.88 -34.71
C GLY A 55 -42.65 -38.30 -34.97
N VAL A 56 -43.68 -38.49 -35.80
CA VAL A 56 -44.11 -39.81 -36.26
C VAL A 56 -43.33 -40.20 -37.52
N LYS A 57 -42.75 -41.39 -37.53
CA LYS A 57 -42.12 -41.99 -38.71
C LYS A 57 -42.96 -43.18 -39.16
N ILE A 58 -43.27 -43.24 -40.46
CA ILE A 58 -44.02 -44.36 -41.06
C ILE A 58 -43.09 -45.19 -41.94
N ASP A 59 -43.09 -46.51 -41.72
CA ASP A 59 -42.44 -47.49 -42.60
C ASP A 59 -43.50 -48.38 -43.25
N ILE A 60 -43.66 -48.28 -44.57
CA ILE A 60 -44.68 -49.03 -45.32
C ILE A 60 -44.00 -50.12 -46.15
N ARG A 61 -44.42 -51.37 -45.95
CA ARG A 61 -43.96 -52.56 -46.68
C ARG A 61 -45.14 -53.21 -47.39
N THR A 62 -44.88 -53.80 -48.54
CA THR A 62 -45.89 -54.50 -49.35
C THR A 62 -45.45 -55.93 -49.65
N ALA A 63 -46.36 -56.85 -49.40
CA ALA A 63 -46.13 -58.28 -49.56
C ALA A 63 -46.42 -58.81 -50.97
N LYS A 64 -47.00 -57.99 -51.87
CA LYS A 64 -47.33 -58.36 -53.26
C LYS A 64 -48.05 -59.70 -53.36
N ASP A 65 -49.08 -59.86 -52.52
CA ASP A 65 -49.95 -61.04 -52.42
C ASP A 65 -49.23 -62.33 -51.96
N ASN A 66 -48.04 -62.21 -51.35
CA ASN A 66 -47.25 -63.34 -50.86
C ASN A 66 -47.23 -63.42 -49.32
N ASN A 67 -47.81 -64.49 -48.77
CA ASN A 67 -47.87 -64.72 -47.33
C ASN A 67 -46.48 -64.78 -46.65
N ALA A 68 -45.51 -65.46 -47.27
CA ALA A 68 -44.17 -65.61 -46.70
C ALA A 68 -43.43 -64.27 -46.62
N GLN A 69 -43.60 -63.43 -47.65
CA GLN A 69 -43.08 -62.07 -47.64
C GLN A 69 -43.76 -61.22 -46.55
N GLN A 70 -45.09 -61.31 -46.42
CA GLN A 70 -45.80 -60.53 -45.41
C GLN A 70 -45.38 -60.91 -43.99
N ILE A 71 -45.19 -62.20 -43.73
CA ILE A 71 -44.68 -62.69 -42.44
C ILE A 71 -43.28 -62.12 -42.19
N ALA A 72 -42.37 -62.19 -43.17
CA ALA A 72 -41.02 -61.64 -43.04
C ALA A 72 -41.02 -60.13 -42.77
N ASP A 73 -41.90 -59.38 -43.44
CA ASP A 73 -42.05 -57.94 -43.25
C ASP A 73 -42.50 -57.62 -41.81
N ILE A 74 -43.54 -58.31 -41.32
CA ILE A 74 -44.04 -58.12 -39.96
C ILE A 74 -42.97 -58.52 -38.93
N GLU A 75 -42.25 -59.62 -39.14
CA GLU A 75 -41.17 -60.05 -38.24
C GLU A 75 -40.01 -59.06 -38.18
N SER A 76 -39.64 -58.47 -39.32
CA SER A 76 -38.62 -57.41 -39.37
C SER A 76 -39.09 -56.17 -38.63
N LEU A 77 -40.34 -55.73 -38.82
CA LEU A 77 -40.89 -54.57 -38.10
C LEU A 77 -40.96 -54.81 -36.58
N ILE A 78 -41.32 -56.02 -36.15
CA ILE A 78 -41.24 -56.43 -34.73
C ILE A 78 -39.79 -56.36 -34.23
N GLY A 79 -38.82 -56.83 -35.04
CA GLY A 79 -37.39 -56.83 -34.69
C GLY A 79 -36.78 -55.43 -34.59
N GLU A 80 -37.25 -54.50 -35.41
CA GLU A 80 -36.87 -53.08 -35.40
C GLU A 80 -37.48 -52.28 -34.25
N GLY A 81 -38.46 -52.86 -33.54
CA GLY A 81 -39.06 -52.26 -32.36
C GLY A 81 -40.03 -51.12 -32.68
N VAL A 82 -40.86 -51.27 -33.71
CA VAL A 82 -41.93 -50.30 -34.00
C VAL A 82 -42.90 -50.16 -32.83
N ASP A 83 -43.40 -48.94 -32.60
CA ASP A 83 -44.32 -48.63 -31.50
C ASP A 83 -45.76 -49.10 -31.79
N LEU A 84 -46.13 -49.25 -33.06
CA LEU A 84 -47.44 -49.76 -33.49
C LEU A 84 -47.34 -50.40 -34.88
N LEU A 85 -48.15 -51.45 -35.10
CA LEU A 85 -48.28 -52.12 -36.39
C LEU A 85 -49.67 -51.90 -37.00
N ILE A 86 -49.71 -51.45 -38.25
CA ILE A 86 -50.90 -51.45 -39.10
C ILE A 86 -50.74 -52.61 -40.08
N VAL A 87 -51.72 -53.51 -40.16
CA VAL A 87 -51.62 -54.71 -41.00
C VAL A 87 -52.90 -54.94 -41.78
N SER A 88 -52.78 -55.12 -43.09
CA SER A 88 -53.82 -55.68 -43.95
C SER A 88 -53.47 -57.13 -44.27
N PRO A 89 -54.01 -58.14 -43.55
CA PRO A 89 -53.62 -59.54 -43.73
C PRO A 89 -53.93 -60.07 -45.14
N ASN A 90 -52.95 -60.68 -45.81
CA ASN A 90 -53.18 -61.26 -47.14
C ASN A 90 -54.18 -62.42 -47.07
N GLU A 91 -53.91 -63.40 -46.21
CA GLU A 91 -54.81 -64.51 -45.88
C GLU A 91 -54.98 -64.64 -44.37
N ALA A 92 -56.23 -64.82 -43.92
CA ALA A 92 -56.54 -64.82 -42.49
C ALA A 92 -55.76 -65.91 -41.72
N ASP A 93 -55.72 -67.15 -42.22
CA ASP A 93 -55.08 -68.27 -41.52
C ASP A 93 -53.55 -68.16 -41.47
N ALA A 94 -52.93 -67.77 -42.59
CA ALA A 94 -51.47 -67.70 -42.71
C ALA A 94 -50.85 -66.58 -41.84
N ILE A 95 -51.55 -65.44 -41.73
CA ILE A 95 -51.02 -64.23 -41.07
C ILE A 95 -51.40 -64.17 -39.58
N THR A 96 -52.42 -64.92 -39.13
CA THR A 96 -52.83 -64.94 -37.71
C THR A 96 -51.65 -65.15 -36.75
N PRO A 97 -50.76 -66.17 -36.90
CA PRO A 97 -49.72 -66.45 -35.91
C PRO A 97 -48.71 -65.31 -35.72
N VAL A 98 -48.34 -64.60 -36.79
CA VAL A 98 -47.36 -63.50 -36.69
C VAL A 98 -47.97 -62.24 -36.08
N ILE A 99 -49.28 -62.00 -36.28
CA ILE A 99 -50.00 -60.92 -35.62
C ILE A 99 -50.17 -61.20 -34.13
N GLU A 100 -50.53 -62.43 -33.74
CA GLU A 100 -50.59 -62.79 -32.31
C GLU A 100 -49.23 -62.63 -31.63
N LYS A 101 -48.14 -62.93 -32.33
CA LYS A 101 -46.77 -62.73 -31.85
C LYS A 101 -46.46 -61.25 -31.58
N ALA A 102 -46.88 -60.34 -32.45
CA ALA A 102 -46.75 -58.89 -32.21
C ALA A 102 -47.58 -58.44 -31.00
N TYR A 103 -48.86 -58.84 -30.95
CA TYR A 103 -49.79 -58.48 -29.89
C TYR A 103 -49.32 -58.96 -28.51
N ASN A 104 -48.86 -60.22 -28.42
CA ASN A 104 -48.35 -60.80 -27.16
C ASN A 104 -47.02 -60.17 -26.71
N LYS A 105 -46.25 -59.56 -27.61
CA LYS A 105 -45.07 -58.75 -27.27
C LYS A 105 -45.42 -57.35 -26.76
N GLY A 106 -46.71 -56.99 -26.74
CA GLY A 106 -47.20 -55.69 -26.30
C GLY A 106 -47.19 -54.61 -27.40
N ILE A 107 -46.90 -54.97 -28.66
CA ILE A 107 -47.01 -54.03 -29.78
C ILE A 107 -48.49 -53.94 -30.17
N PRO A 108 -49.12 -52.75 -30.10
CA PRO A 108 -50.48 -52.58 -30.57
C PRO A 108 -50.60 -52.89 -32.07
N VAL A 109 -51.65 -53.61 -32.45
CA VAL A 109 -51.89 -53.99 -33.85
C VAL A 109 -53.25 -53.45 -34.30
N VAL A 110 -53.23 -52.61 -35.33
CA VAL A 110 -54.42 -52.11 -36.02
C VAL A 110 -54.59 -52.93 -37.30
N LEU A 111 -55.65 -53.71 -37.37
CA LEU A 111 -56.04 -54.42 -38.58
C LEU A 111 -56.78 -53.47 -39.51
N VAL A 112 -56.54 -53.61 -40.81
CA VAL A 112 -57.20 -52.76 -41.80
C VAL A 112 -57.64 -53.54 -43.01
N ASP A 113 -58.84 -53.20 -43.51
CA ASP A 113 -59.52 -53.85 -44.63
C ASP A 113 -59.85 -55.33 -44.37
N ARG A 114 -58.83 -56.19 -44.26
CA ARG A 114 -58.96 -57.64 -44.00
C ARG A 114 -58.79 -57.97 -42.51
N LYS A 115 -59.44 -59.06 -42.09
CA LYS A 115 -59.40 -59.58 -40.71
C LYS A 115 -58.59 -60.87 -40.59
N ILE A 116 -58.20 -61.22 -39.37
CA ILE A 116 -57.63 -62.52 -39.00
C ILE A 116 -58.67 -63.39 -38.28
N ARG A 117 -58.36 -64.67 -38.02
CA ARG A 117 -59.27 -65.61 -37.33
C ARG A 117 -59.15 -65.60 -35.80
N SER A 118 -58.67 -64.50 -35.22
CA SER A 118 -58.43 -64.35 -33.79
C SER A 118 -58.81 -62.95 -33.33
N ASP A 119 -59.19 -62.79 -32.07
CA ASP A 119 -59.50 -61.50 -31.46
C ASP A 119 -58.25 -60.78 -30.91
N LYS A 120 -57.05 -61.34 -31.12
CA LYS A 120 -55.77 -60.79 -30.62
C LYS A 120 -55.23 -59.68 -31.53
N TYR A 121 -55.94 -58.56 -31.54
CA TYR A 121 -55.56 -57.30 -32.16
C TYR A 121 -56.12 -56.13 -31.34
N THR A 122 -55.60 -54.93 -31.55
CA THR A 122 -55.96 -53.74 -30.76
C THR A 122 -57.18 -53.03 -31.32
N ALA A 123 -57.21 -52.78 -32.63
CA ALA A 123 -58.35 -52.16 -33.30
C ALA A 123 -58.46 -52.66 -34.75
N TYR A 124 -59.64 -52.54 -35.33
CA TYR A 124 -59.92 -52.80 -36.74
C TYR A 124 -60.53 -51.56 -37.39
N VAL A 125 -60.07 -51.23 -38.60
CA VAL A 125 -60.65 -50.18 -39.44
C VAL A 125 -60.95 -50.78 -40.82
N GLY A 126 -62.19 -50.70 -41.28
CA GLY A 126 -62.56 -51.23 -42.59
C GLY A 126 -64.04 -51.09 -42.85
N ALA A 127 -64.48 -51.36 -44.08
CA ALA A 127 -65.90 -51.34 -44.39
C ALA A 127 -66.54 -52.73 -44.21
N ASP A 128 -67.85 -52.74 -44.01
CA ASP A 128 -68.62 -53.97 -43.88
C ASP A 128 -68.85 -54.59 -45.28
N ASN A 129 -68.03 -55.59 -45.61
CA ASN A 129 -68.09 -56.28 -46.90
C ASN A 129 -69.38 -57.09 -47.09
N TYR A 130 -70.01 -57.54 -46.01
CA TYR A 130 -71.30 -58.22 -46.07
C TYR A 130 -72.40 -57.25 -46.45
N GLU A 131 -72.42 -56.08 -45.80
CA GLU A 131 -73.39 -55.04 -46.11
C GLU A 131 -73.22 -54.52 -47.55
N ILE A 132 -71.98 -54.36 -48.03
CA ILE A 132 -71.70 -54.00 -49.43
C ILE A 132 -72.28 -55.06 -50.38
N GLY A 133 -72.01 -56.35 -50.13
CA GLY A 133 -72.57 -57.43 -50.93
C GLY A 133 -74.10 -57.41 -50.95
N ARG A 134 -74.73 -57.13 -49.81
CA ARG A 134 -76.19 -57.00 -49.70
C ARG A 134 -76.73 -55.83 -50.52
N GLN A 135 -76.10 -54.65 -50.43
CA GLN A 135 -76.50 -53.47 -51.20
C GLN A 135 -76.30 -53.67 -52.71
N VAL A 136 -75.24 -54.37 -53.12
CA VAL A 136 -75.06 -54.80 -54.51
C VAL A 136 -76.22 -55.68 -54.94
N GLY A 137 -76.60 -56.70 -54.15
CA GLY A 137 -77.74 -57.56 -54.46
C GLY A 137 -79.06 -56.79 -54.60
N SER A 138 -79.32 -55.83 -53.70
CA SER A 138 -80.49 -54.94 -53.80
C SER A 138 -80.45 -54.08 -55.07
N TYR A 139 -79.28 -53.54 -55.43
CA TYR A 139 -79.11 -52.77 -56.67
C TYR A 139 -79.36 -53.62 -57.92
N ILE A 140 -78.79 -54.83 -57.98
CA ILE A 140 -79.01 -55.79 -59.08
C ILE A 140 -80.50 -56.11 -59.20
N ALA A 141 -81.17 -56.37 -58.08
CA ALA A 141 -82.59 -56.66 -58.03
C ALA A 141 -83.46 -55.52 -58.59
N GLU A 142 -83.17 -54.28 -58.18
CA GLU A 142 -83.87 -53.09 -58.69
C GLU A 142 -83.57 -52.85 -60.17
N ARG A 143 -82.29 -52.96 -60.57
CA ARG A 143 -81.82 -52.66 -61.93
C ARG A 143 -82.34 -53.64 -62.97
N LEU A 144 -82.48 -54.92 -62.61
CA LEU A 144 -83.05 -55.99 -63.44
C LEU A 144 -84.58 -56.14 -63.28
N GLN A 145 -85.24 -55.26 -62.52
CA GLN A 145 -86.69 -55.34 -62.26
C GLN A 145 -87.14 -56.70 -61.70
N GLY A 146 -86.28 -57.33 -60.88
CA GLY A 146 -86.56 -58.59 -60.20
C GLY A 146 -86.36 -59.88 -61.02
N LYS A 147 -85.89 -59.84 -62.28
CA LYS A 147 -85.68 -61.05 -63.11
C LYS A 147 -84.43 -60.95 -63.99
N GLY A 148 -83.60 -61.99 -64.03
CA GLY A 148 -82.45 -62.08 -64.95
C GLY A 148 -81.37 -63.09 -64.55
N ASN A 149 -80.38 -63.29 -65.43
CA ASN A 149 -79.23 -64.16 -65.23
C ASN A 149 -78.01 -63.36 -64.79
N LEU A 150 -77.50 -63.68 -63.60
CA LEU A 150 -76.34 -63.05 -62.97
C LEU A 150 -75.11 -63.98 -63.07
N VAL A 151 -73.96 -63.41 -63.37
CA VAL A 151 -72.66 -64.06 -63.20
C VAL A 151 -71.85 -63.34 -62.13
N GLU A 152 -71.21 -64.10 -61.24
CA GLU A 152 -70.30 -63.56 -60.24
C GLU A 152 -68.83 -63.80 -60.63
N VAL A 153 -68.02 -62.75 -60.56
CA VAL A 153 -66.56 -62.82 -60.67
C VAL A 153 -65.98 -62.47 -59.29
N ALA A 154 -65.75 -63.50 -58.49
CA ALA A 154 -65.33 -63.42 -57.11
C ALA A 154 -63.83 -63.16 -56.96
N GLY A 155 -63.47 -62.51 -55.85
CA GLY A 155 -62.08 -62.36 -55.42
C GLY A 155 -61.47 -63.68 -54.92
N LEU A 156 -60.25 -63.62 -54.37
CA LEU A 156 -59.54 -64.78 -53.85
C LEU A 156 -60.38 -65.52 -52.79
N LYS A 157 -60.74 -66.80 -53.04
CA LYS A 157 -61.61 -67.62 -52.16
C LYS A 157 -61.20 -67.67 -50.69
N ALA A 158 -59.92 -67.56 -50.37
CA ALA A 158 -59.41 -67.61 -49.00
C ALA A 158 -59.54 -66.28 -48.23
N SER A 159 -59.94 -65.19 -48.91
CA SER A 159 -60.07 -63.86 -48.30
C SER A 159 -61.45 -63.62 -47.69
N THR A 160 -61.48 -62.98 -46.51
CA THR A 160 -62.73 -62.68 -45.78
C THR A 160 -63.66 -61.79 -46.60
N SER A 161 -63.11 -60.79 -47.29
CA SER A 161 -63.87 -59.82 -48.08
C SER A 161 -64.64 -60.47 -49.24
N ALA A 162 -64.06 -61.46 -49.93
CA ALA A 162 -64.75 -62.19 -51.01
C ALA A 162 -65.92 -63.03 -50.46
N LEU A 163 -65.70 -63.72 -49.33
CA LEU A 163 -66.72 -64.55 -48.69
C LEU A 163 -67.90 -63.70 -48.18
N GLU A 164 -67.62 -62.55 -47.58
CA GLU A 164 -68.63 -61.63 -47.05
C GLU A 164 -69.44 -60.97 -48.19
N ARG A 165 -68.77 -60.49 -49.25
CA ARG A 165 -69.43 -59.92 -50.44
C ARG A 165 -70.37 -60.95 -51.10
N HIS A 166 -69.91 -62.18 -51.29
CA HIS A 166 -70.72 -63.27 -51.84
C HIS A 166 -71.92 -63.58 -50.93
N ARG A 167 -71.71 -63.71 -49.63
CA ARG A 167 -72.79 -64.03 -48.67
C ARG A 167 -73.87 -62.94 -48.64
N GLY A 168 -73.46 -61.68 -48.60
CA GLY A 168 -74.37 -60.53 -48.63
C GLY A 168 -75.19 -60.49 -49.92
N LEU A 169 -74.54 -60.73 -51.07
CA LEU A 169 -75.21 -60.85 -52.37
C LEU A 169 -76.28 -61.94 -52.34
N MET A 170 -75.90 -63.15 -51.92
CA MET A 170 -76.82 -64.30 -51.89
C MET A 170 -77.99 -64.07 -50.93
N ASP A 171 -77.77 -63.43 -49.78
CA ASP A 171 -78.84 -63.11 -48.84
C ASP A 171 -79.84 -62.08 -49.42
N ALA A 172 -79.37 -61.06 -50.15
CA ALA A 172 -80.23 -60.11 -50.83
C ALA A 172 -81.04 -60.74 -51.98
N LEU A 173 -80.44 -61.64 -52.76
CA LEU A 173 -81.11 -62.32 -53.88
C LEU A 173 -82.16 -63.34 -53.45
N ARG A 174 -82.19 -63.77 -52.17
CA ARG A 174 -83.28 -64.62 -51.66
C ARG A 174 -84.65 -63.95 -51.72
N GLU A 175 -84.68 -62.62 -51.71
CA GLU A 175 -85.92 -61.84 -51.80
C GLU A 175 -86.45 -61.76 -53.24
N THR A 176 -85.63 -62.12 -54.26
CA THR A 176 -85.96 -62.05 -55.69
C THR A 176 -85.60 -63.35 -56.43
N PRO A 177 -86.39 -64.42 -56.30
CA PRO A 177 -86.06 -65.77 -56.79
C PRO A 177 -85.97 -65.90 -58.33
N ASP A 178 -86.47 -64.90 -59.07
CA ASP A 178 -86.40 -64.86 -60.53
C ASP A 178 -85.05 -64.34 -61.06
N ILE A 179 -84.15 -63.88 -60.16
CA ILE A 179 -82.75 -63.61 -60.49
C ILE A 179 -81.91 -64.84 -60.17
N LYS A 180 -81.23 -65.40 -61.18
CA LYS A 180 -80.46 -66.64 -61.05
C LYS A 180 -78.97 -66.37 -61.19
N LEU A 181 -78.21 -66.74 -60.16
CA LEU A 181 -76.76 -66.85 -60.26
C LEU A 181 -76.42 -68.10 -61.09
N ILE A 182 -76.11 -67.93 -62.37
CA ILE A 182 -75.91 -69.04 -63.33
C ILE A 182 -74.47 -69.55 -63.36
N ALA A 183 -73.50 -68.72 -62.98
CA ALA A 183 -72.09 -69.10 -62.87
C ALA A 183 -71.36 -68.20 -61.86
N SER A 184 -70.32 -68.73 -61.24
CA SER A 184 -69.38 -67.97 -60.41
C SER A 184 -67.94 -68.43 -60.69
N ALA A 185 -67.00 -67.47 -60.82
CA ALA A 185 -65.59 -67.74 -61.04
C ALA A 185 -64.71 -66.99 -60.04
N ASP A 186 -63.60 -67.61 -59.62
CA ASP A 186 -62.56 -66.95 -58.83
C ASP A 186 -61.53 -66.32 -59.77
N ALA A 187 -61.31 -65.03 -59.61
CA ALA A 187 -60.36 -64.24 -60.37
C ALA A 187 -59.28 -63.58 -59.51
N ALA A 188 -59.13 -64.01 -58.25
CA ALA A 188 -58.06 -63.62 -57.35
C ALA A 188 -57.81 -62.11 -57.22
N TRP A 189 -58.86 -61.27 -57.36
CA TRP A 189 -58.79 -59.79 -57.33
C TRP A 189 -58.13 -59.11 -58.54
N LEU A 190 -57.79 -59.87 -59.59
CA LEU A 190 -56.93 -59.41 -60.69
C LEU A 190 -57.69 -59.32 -62.03
N ARG A 191 -57.35 -58.29 -62.83
CA ARG A 191 -57.98 -58.03 -64.14
C ARG A 191 -57.78 -59.16 -65.16
N VAL A 192 -56.53 -59.62 -65.33
CA VAL A 192 -56.20 -60.64 -66.36
C VAL A 192 -56.83 -62.01 -66.05
N PRO A 193 -56.80 -62.53 -64.81
CA PRO A 193 -57.55 -63.72 -64.45
C PRO A 193 -59.07 -63.56 -64.63
N ALA A 194 -59.64 -62.39 -64.31
CA ALA A 194 -61.06 -62.11 -64.53
C ALA A 194 -61.44 -62.15 -66.00
N GLU A 195 -60.65 -61.52 -66.86
CA GLU A 195 -60.86 -61.53 -68.31
C GLU A 195 -60.89 -62.97 -68.86
N LYS A 196 -59.92 -63.81 -68.45
CA LYS A 196 -59.86 -65.21 -68.86
C LYS A 196 -61.05 -66.02 -68.32
N ALA A 197 -61.30 -65.94 -67.01
CA ALA A 197 -62.31 -66.75 -66.35
C ALA A 197 -63.73 -66.37 -66.81
N PHE A 198 -64.00 -65.07 -67.00
CA PHE A 198 -65.26 -64.61 -67.53
C PHE A 198 -65.42 -64.92 -69.02
N GLY A 199 -64.36 -64.82 -69.83
CA GLY A 199 -64.39 -65.23 -71.24
C GLY A 199 -64.79 -66.70 -71.44
N ASP A 200 -64.33 -67.59 -70.55
CA ASP A 200 -64.72 -69.00 -70.53
C ASP A 200 -66.21 -69.20 -70.16
N ILE A 201 -66.77 -68.36 -69.29
CA ILE A 201 -68.21 -68.37 -68.92
C ILE A 201 -69.03 -67.80 -70.08
N LEU A 202 -68.63 -66.67 -70.65
CA LEU A 202 -69.32 -65.98 -71.74
C LEU A 202 -69.50 -66.88 -72.97
N SER A 203 -68.54 -67.77 -73.21
CA SER A 203 -68.60 -68.77 -74.30
C SER A 203 -69.60 -69.91 -74.03
N LYS A 204 -69.95 -70.18 -72.77
CA LYS A 204 -70.84 -71.28 -72.34
C LYS A 204 -72.27 -70.82 -72.08
N PHE A 205 -72.45 -69.57 -71.69
CA PHE A 205 -73.74 -69.01 -71.31
C PHE A 205 -74.14 -67.88 -72.28
N PRO A 206 -75.10 -68.15 -73.20
CA PRO A 206 -75.51 -67.17 -74.20
C PRO A 206 -76.37 -66.05 -73.61
N ASP A 207 -77.08 -66.27 -72.50
CA ASP A 207 -77.96 -65.28 -71.89
C ASP A 207 -77.43 -64.87 -70.51
N ILE A 208 -76.74 -63.73 -70.46
CA ILE A 208 -76.24 -63.10 -69.23
C ILE A 208 -76.80 -61.67 -69.22
N ASP A 209 -77.52 -61.29 -68.16
CA ASP A 209 -78.11 -59.95 -68.04
C ASP A 209 -77.20 -59.01 -67.22
N MET A 210 -76.47 -59.57 -66.25
CA MET A 210 -75.57 -58.79 -65.41
C MET A 210 -74.36 -59.58 -64.91
N VAL A 211 -73.24 -58.89 -64.74
CA VAL A 211 -72.00 -59.40 -64.18
C VAL A 211 -71.69 -58.60 -62.92
N PHE A 212 -71.59 -59.30 -61.79
CA PHE A 212 -71.08 -58.73 -60.55
C PHE A 212 -69.64 -59.17 -60.34
N ALA A 213 -68.72 -58.23 -60.38
CA ALA A 213 -67.33 -58.47 -60.03
C ALA A 213 -67.04 -57.90 -58.64
N HIS A 214 -66.33 -58.67 -57.82
CA HIS A 214 -66.04 -58.24 -56.45
C HIS A 214 -65.11 -57.04 -56.38
N ASN A 215 -64.44 -56.61 -57.45
CA ASN A 215 -63.78 -55.31 -57.50
C ASN A 215 -63.80 -54.70 -58.92
N ASP A 216 -63.47 -53.40 -59.04
CA ASP A 216 -63.50 -52.66 -60.31
C ASP A 216 -62.48 -53.19 -61.34
N ARG A 217 -61.33 -53.71 -60.89
CA ARG A 217 -60.34 -54.30 -61.81
C ARG A 217 -60.86 -55.57 -62.49
N MET A 218 -61.52 -56.44 -61.72
CA MET A 218 -62.15 -57.64 -62.25
C MET A 218 -63.37 -57.29 -63.10
N ALA A 219 -64.11 -56.24 -62.74
CA ALA A 219 -65.21 -55.72 -63.55
C ALA A 219 -64.72 -55.25 -64.94
N ALA A 220 -63.62 -54.50 -64.97
CA ALA A 220 -62.97 -54.09 -66.22
C ALA A 220 -62.47 -55.29 -67.04
N GLY A 221 -61.87 -56.30 -66.39
CA GLY A 221 -61.44 -57.53 -67.08
C GLY A 221 -62.61 -58.31 -67.68
N ALA A 222 -63.72 -58.41 -66.96
CA ALA A 222 -64.94 -59.02 -67.47
C ALA A 222 -65.54 -58.22 -68.65
N TYR A 223 -65.54 -56.90 -68.56
CA TYR A 223 -65.94 -56.01 -69.65
C TYR A 223 -65.06 -56.19 -70.89
N ASP A 224 -63.73 -56.24 -70.73
CA ASP A 224 -62.78 -56.48 -71.83
C ASP A 224 -63.05 -57.81 -72.55
N ALA A 225 -63.35 -58.86 -71.80
CA ALA A 225 -63.71 -60.16 -72.35
C ALA A 225 -65.03 -60.12 -73.13
N ALA A 226 -66.02 -59.33 -72.67
CA ALA A 226 -67.26 -59.11 -73.40
C ALA A 226 -67.05 -58.32 -74.70
N VAL A 227 -66.22 -57.27 -74.67
CA VAL A 227 -65.83 -56.48 -75.85
C VAL A 227 -65.13 -57.36 -76.89
N LYS A 228 -64.23 -58.26 -76.45
CA LYS A 228 -63.54 -59.22 -77.35
C LYS A 228 -64.49 -60.17 -78.08
N GLN A 229 -65.67 -60.41 -77.53
CA GLN A 229 -66.72 -61.23 -78.14
C GLN A 229 -67.87 -60.42 -78.73
N HIS A 230 -67.79 -59.07 -78.71
CA HIS A 230 -68.84 -58.14 -79.15
C HIS A 230 -70.18 -58.29 -78.42
N ARG A 231 -70.12 -58.55 -77.11
CA ARG A 231 -71.28 -58.81 -76.24
C ARG A 231 -71.39 -57.84 -75.06
N GLU A 232 -70.60 -56.78 -75.05
CA GLU A 232 -70.58 -55.76 -73.99
C GLU A 232 -71.90 -55.01 -73.82
N HIS A 233 -72.78 -55.04 -74.83
CA HIS A 233 -74.10 -54.43 -74.80
C HIS A 233 -75.23 -55.38 -74.37
N ASP A 234 -74.94 -56.68 -74.25
CA ASP A 234 -75.93 -57.69 -73.85
C ASP A 234 -76.16 -57.67 -72.33
N MET A 235 -75.20 -57.15 -71.56
CA MET A 235 -75.17 -57.24 -70.10
C MET A 235 -74.65 -55.96 -69.44
N LEU A 236 -74.98 -55.80 -68.16
CA LEU A 236 -74.48 -54.72 -67.32
C LEU A 236 -73.38 -55.22 -66.39
N PHE A 237 -72.46 -54.33 -66.00
CA PHE A 237 -71.33 -54.67 -65.14
C PHE A 237 -71.39 -53.87 -63.85
N VAL A 238 -71.27 -54.55 -62.71
CA VAL A 238 -71.23 -53.95 -61.37
C VAL A 238 -69.91 -54.30 -60.70
N GLY A 239 -69.21 -53.28 -60.21
CA GLY A 239 -67.96 -53.41 -59.47
C GLY A 239 -68.07 -52.98 -58.00
N ILE A 240 -66.94 -53.04 -57.30
CA ILE A 240 -66.73 -52.51 -55.95
C ILE A 240 -65.33 -51.89 -55.94
N ASP A 241 -65.18 -50.77 -55.23
CA ASP A 241 -63.98 -50.01 -54.87
C ASP A 241 -64.28 -48.52 -55.09
N ALA A 242 -64.80 -48.20 -56.28
CA ALA A 242 -65.15 -46.86 -56.73
C ALA A 242 -64.01 -45.85 -56.53
N LEU A 243 -62.78 -46.27 -56.81
CA LEU A 243 -61.65 -45.35 -56.85
C LEU A 243 -61.82 -44.35 -57.98
N ALA A 244 -61.39 -43.12 -57.75
CA ALA A 244 -61.35 -42.08 -58.77
C ALA A 244 -59.95 -41.93 -59.35
N GLY A 245 -59.86 -41.76 -60.66
CA GLY A 245 -58.61 -41.69 -61.39
C GLY A 245 -58.78 -42.24 -62.79
N GLU A 246 -57.76 -42.07 -63.63
CA GLU A 246 -57.77 -42.57 -65.00
C GLU A 246 -57.81 -44.10 -65.00
N GLY A 247 -58.82 -44.69 -65.63
CA GLY A 247 -59.03 -46.13 -65.72
C GLY A 247 -59.64 -46.80 -64.48
N TYR A 248 -60.06 -46.06 -63.45
CA TYR A 248 -60.66 -46.62 -62.22
C TYR A 248 -62.20 -46.53 -62.20
N GLY A 249 -62.83 -47.19 -61.22
CA GLY A 249 -64.28 -47.43 -61.17
C GLY A 249 -65.17 -46.21 -61.40
N VAL A 250 -64.85 -45.05 -60.80
CA VAL A 250 -65.67 -43.83 -61.00
C VAL A 250 -65.64 -43.38 -62.46
N GLU A 251 -64.48 -43.45 -63.10
CA GLU A 251 -64.34 -43.10 -64.52
C GLU A 251 -64.96 -44.17 -65.42
N GLN A 252 -64.80 -45.45 -65.07
CA GLN A 252 -65.42 -46.55 -65.81
C GLN A 252 -66.96 -46.42 -65.81
N VAL A 253 -67.57 -46.00 -64.71
CA VAL A 253 -69.01 -45.66 -64.65
C VAL A 253 -69.33 -44.41 -65.48
N ALA A 254 -68.51 -43.36 -65.40
CA ALA A 254 -68.71 -42.15 -66.21
C ALA A 254 -68.64 -42.43 -67.73
N ASN A 255 -67.76 -43.35 -68.12
CA ASN A 255 -67.55 -43.82 -69.49
C ASN A 255 -68.53 -44.94 -69.91
N ARG A 256 -69.44 -45.36 -69.02
CA ARG A 256 -70.44 -46.42 -69.25
C ARG A 256 -69.86 -47.81 -69.53
N GLN A 257 -68.63 -48.07 -69.07
CA GLN A 257 -68.06 -49.43 -69.04
C GLN A 257 -68.66 -50.23 -67.88
N LEU A 258 -68.85 -49.57 -66.73
CA LEU A 258 -69.61 -50.10 -65.60
C LEU A 258 -70.97 -49.39 -65.50
N ASP A 259 -72.00 -50.14 -65.12
CA ASP A 259 -73.31 -49.57 -64.81
C ASP A 259 -73.30 -48.93 -63.41
N ALA A 260 -72.63 -49.60 -62.46
CA ALA A 260 -72.41 -49.12 -61.11
C ALA A 260 -71.13 -49.68 -60.48
N THR A 261 -70.64 -48.99 -59.46
CA THR A 261 -69.66 -49.51 -58.50
C THR A 261 -69.99 -49.01 -57.09
N PHE A 262 -69.58 -49.73 -56.06
CA PHE A 262 -69.78 -49.34 -54.66
C PHE A 262 -68.48 -48.86 -54.03
N ILE A 263 -68.51 -47.74 -53.30
CA ILE A 263 -67.33 -47.21 -52.60
C ILE A 263 -66.85 -48.22 -51.57
N TYR A 264 -65.62 -48.70 -51.74
CA TYR A 264 -64.86 -49.36 -50.70
C TYR A 264 -63.80 -48.39 -50.18
N PRO A 265 -64.07 -47.66 -49.08
CA PRO A 265 -63.21 -46.57 -48.65
C PRO A 265 -61.84 -47.09 -48.18
N THR A 266 -60.77 -46.44 -48.62
CA THR A 266 -59.38 -46.71 -48.22
C THR A 266 -59.15 -46.40 -46.74
N GLY A 267 -59.68 -45.28 -46.25
CA GLY A 267 -59.69 -44.91 -44.83
C GLY A 267 -58.31 -44.72 -44.21
N GLY A 268 -57.28 -44.38 -45.01
CA GLY A 268 -55.91 -44.29 -44.51
C GLY A 268 -55.70 -43.19 -43.46
N ASP A 269 -56.48 -42.12 -43.53
CA ASP A 269 -56.56 -41.05 -42.52
C ASP A 269 -57.11 -41.58 -41.18
N LYS A 270 -58.26 -42.28 -41.20
CA LYS A 270 -58.85 -42.86 -39.98
C LYS A 270 -57.99 -43.94 -39.34
N VAL A 271 -57.29 -44.73 -40.15
CA VAL A 271 -56.31 -45.71 -39.65
C VAL A 271 -55.21 -45.01 -38.86
N MET A 272 -54.68 -43.91 -39.39
CA MET A 272 -53.63 -43.14 -38.75
C MET A 272 -54.14 -42.40 -37.49
N GLU A 273 -55.35 -41.84 -37.51
CA GLU A 273 -55.98 -41.23 -36.33
C GLU A 273 -56.16 -42.25 -35.18
N VAL A 274 -56.62 -43.47 -35.49
CA VAL A 274 -56.77 -44.56 -34.51
C VAL A 274 -55.39 -44.97 -33.98
N ALA A 275 -54.40 -45.15 -34.85
CA ALA A 275 -53.03 -45.46 -34.46
C ALA A 275 -52.46 -44.40 -33.50
N MET A 276 -52.65 -43.11 -33.80
CA MET A 276 -52.19 -42.03 -32.94
C MET A 276 -52.97 -41.95 -31.63
N SER A 277 -54.27 -42.23 -31.64
CA SER A 277 -55.07 -42.29 -30.40
C SER A 277 -54.54 -43.37 -29.46
N ILE A 278 -54.21 -44.56 -30.00
CA ILE A 278 -53.59 -45.66 -29.25
C ILE A 278 -52.22 -45.22 -28.69
N LEU A 279 -51.31 -44.71 -29.54
CA LEU A 279 -49.95 -44.34 -29.14
C LEU A 279 -49.89 -43.19 -28.12
N GLN A 280 -50.90 -42.31 -28.12
CA GLN A 280 -51.00 -41.19 -27.20
C GLN A 280 -51.88 -41.48 -25.97
N GLY A 281 -52.42 -42.70 -25.85
CA GLY A 281 -53.27 -43.10 -24.73
C GLY A 281 -54.62 -42.37 -24.66
N ARG A 282 -55.16 -41.95 -25.80
CA ARG A 282 -56.51 -41.37 -25.93
C ARG A 282 -57.55 -42.48 -26.13
N ASP A 283 -58.82 -42.16 -25.88
CA ASP A 283 -59.93 -43.06 -26.16
C ASP A 283 -60.04 -43.37 -27.66
N TYR A 284 -60.29 -44.64 -28.00
CA TYR A 284 -60.49 -45.10 -29.38
C TYR A 284 -61.56 -46.21 -29.44
N THR A 285 -62.18 -46.35 -30.62
CA THR A 285 -63.14 -47.42 -30.89
C THR A 285 -62.41 -48.65 -31.43
N ARG A 286 -62.68 -49.83 -30.85
CA ARG A 286 -62.05 -51.08 -31.28
C ARG A 286 -62.43 -51.47 -32.71
N GLU A 287 -63.70 -51.36 -33.08
CA GLU A 287 -64.19 -51.65 -34.44
C GLU A 287 -64.67 -50.35 -35.10
N THR A 288 -63.93 -49.86 -36.09
CA THR A 288 -64.29 -48.67 -36.85
C THR A 288 -64.79 -49.08 -38.23
N VAL A 289 -66.11 -49.10 -38.40
CA VAL A 289 -66.77 -49.46 -39.67
C VAL A 289 -66.89 -48.24 -40.57
N LEU A 290 -66.25 -48.30 -41.74
CA LEU A 290 -66.31 -47.25 -42.75
C LEU A 290 -67.57 -47.41 -43.63
N SER A 291 -68.14 -46.28 -44.06
CA SER A 291 -69.37 -46.27 -44.85
C SER A 291 -69.12 -46.54 -46.33
N THR A 292 -70.04 -47.27 -46.96
CA THR A 292 -70.09 -47.47 -48.42
C THR A 292 -71.18 -46.59 -49.05
N ALA A 293 -71.10 -46.37 -50.37
CA ALA A 293 -72.16 -45.74 -51.14
C ALA A 293 -72.15 -46.21 -52.60
N LEU A 294 -73.32 -46.22 -53.23
CA LEU A 294 -73.47 -46.52 -54.66
C LEU A 294 -72.93 -45.36 -55.51
N VAL A 295 -72.09 -45.69 -56.49
CA VAL A 295 -71.66 -44.81 -57.57
C VAL A 295 -72.23 -45.34 -58.89
N ASN A 296 -73.08 -44.54 -59.51
CA ASN A 296 -73.71 -44.86 -60.79
C ASN A 296 -73.64 -43.62 -61.71
N LYS A 297 -74.21 -43.73 -62.91
CA LYS A 297 -74.22 -42.63 -63.89
C LYS A 297 -74.76 -41.30 -63.34
N ALA A 298 -75.69 -41.33 -62.37
CA ALA A 298 -76.30 -40.11 -61.84
C ALA A 298 -75.35 -39.28 -60.98
N ASN A 299 -74.39 -39.92 -60.28
CA ASN A 299 -73.48 -39.24 -59.36
C ASN A 299 -71.99 -39.35 -59.73
N ALA A 300 -71.58 -40.22 -60.66
CA ALA A 300 -70.18 -40.44 -61.03
C ALA A 300 -69.46 -39.16 -61.46
N ARG A 301 -70.14 -38.27 -62.21
CA ARG A 301 -69.54 -36.99 -62.63
C ARG A 301 -69.26 -36.06 -61.45
N ILE A 302 -70.16 -36.02 -60.46
CA ILE A 302 -69.96 -35.23 -59.23
C ILE A 302 -68.80 -35.81 -58.42
N MET A 303 -68.76 -37.15 -58.27
CA MET A 303 -67.67 -37.85 -57.59
C MET A 303 -66.31 -37.58 -58.25
N GLN A 304 -66.25 -37.58 -59.59
CA GLN A 304 -65.03 -37.26 -60.33
C GLN A 304 -64.56 -35.82 -60.06
N MET A 305 -65.48 -34.84 -60.04
CA MET A 305 -65.13 -33.43 -59.75
C MET A 305 -64.65 -33.25 -58.31
N GLN A 306 -65.32 -33.87 -57.34
CA GLN A 306 -64.92 -33.81 -55.94
C GLN A 306 -63.53 -34.43 -55.73
N THR A 307 -63.29 -35.61 -56.31
CA THR A 307 -62.02 -36.29 -56.11
C THR A 307 -60.87 -35.60 -56.84
N ALA A 308 -61.12 -35.01 -58.02
CA ALA A 308 -60.13 -34.17 -58.69
C ALA A 308 -59.78 -32.93 -57.85
N HIS A 309 -60.76 -32.32 -57.18
CA HIS A 309 -60.50 -31.22 -56.25
C HIS A 309 -59.70 -31.66 -55.02
N ILE A 310 -60.00 -32.82 -54.45
CA ILE A 310 -59.23 -33.42 -53.33
C ILE A 310 -57.79 -33.66 -53.76
N GLY A 311 -57.55 -34.23 -54.94
CA GLY A 311 -56.19 -34.40 -55.47
C GLY A 311 -55.42 -33.08 -55.67
N GLN A 312 -56.11 -31.99 -56.02
CA GLN A 312 -55.48 -30.65 -56.04
C GLN A 312 -55.13 -30.14 -54.64
N LEU A 313 -55.98 -30.42 -53.63
CA LEU A 313 -55.71 -30.06 -52.24
C LEU A 313 -54.51 -30.86 -51.70
N ASP A 314 -54.42 -32.16 -52.01
CA ASP A 314 -53.30 -33.01 -51.61
C ASP A 314 -51.96 -32.48 -52.14
N ASN A 315 -51.91 -32.13 -53.43
CA ASN A 315 -50.72 -31.49 -54.02
C ASN A 315 -50.35 -30.17 -53.33
N LYS A 316 -51.34 -29.37 -52.91
CA LYS A 316 -51.08 -28.13 -52.15
C LYS A 316 -50.52 -28.43 -50.76
N ILE A 317 -51.02 -29.44 -50.06
CA ILE A 317 -50.52 -29.84 -48.74
C ILE A 317 -49.06 -30.28 -48.84
N GLU A 318 -48.70 -31.10 -49.83
CA GLU A 318 -47.31 -31.51 -50.05
C GLU A 318 -46.36 -30.34 -50.34
N VAL A 319 -46.82 -29.36 -51.14
CA VAL A 319 -46.04 -28.15 -51.43
C VAL A 319 -45.85 -27.32 -50.16
N LEU A 320 -46.90 -27.17 -49.35
CA LEU A 320 -46.85 -26.43 -48.08
C LEU A 320 -45.91 -27.09 -47.07
N ASP A 321 -45.94 -28.42 -46.97
CA ASP A 321 -45.05 -29.17 -46.08
C ASP A 321 -43.56 -28.98 -46.46
N LYS A 322 -43.23 -29.13 -47.76
CA LYS A 322 -41.88 -28.85 -48.27
C LYS A 322 -41.43 -27.41 -48.03
N GLN A 323 -42.36 -26.45 -48.18
CA GLN A 323 -42.07 -25.05 -47.89
C GLN A 323 -41.84 -24.82 -46.40
N LEU A 324 -42.65 -25.42 -45.52
CA LEU A 324 -42.52 -25.32 -44.07
C LEU A 324 -41.15 -25.83 -43.62
N ASP A 325 -40.72 -27.00 -44.09
CA ASP A 325 -39.38 -27.52 -43.80
C ASP A 325 -38.27 -26.57 -44.28
N THR A 326 -38.42 -25.98 -45.48
CA THR A 326 -37.49 -24.98 -45.99
C THR A 326 -37.47 -23.72 -45.12
N TYR A 327 -38.62 -23.24 -44.65
CA TYR A 327 -38.73 -22.09 -43.75
C TYR A 327 -38.11 -22.38 -42.39
N LEU A 328 -38.37 -23.55 -41.81
CA LEU A 328 -37.80 -23.97 -40.53
C LEU A 328 -36.28 -24.10 -40.62
N MET A 329 -35.75 -24.67 -41.70
CA MET A 329 -34.31 -24.73 -41.96
C MET A 329 -33.71 -23.32 -42.08
N ARG A 330 -34.31 -22.43 -42.88
CA ARG A 330 -33.86 -21.03 -43.02
C ARG A 330 -33.88 -20.29 -41.68
N TYR A 331 -34.97 -20.42 -40.93
CA TYR A 331 -35.12 -19.80 -39.62
C TYR A 331 -34.03 -20.29 -38.65
N SER A 332 -33.78 -21.61 -38.60
CA SER A 332 -32.73 -22.20 -37.79
C SER A 332 -31.34 -21.66 -38.19
N SER A 333 -31.01 -21.65 -39.48
CA SER A 333 -29.74 -21.10 -39.98
C SER A 333 -29.58 -19.62 -39.70
N GLN A 334 -30.63 -18.81 -39.87
CA GLN A 334 -30.62 -17.38 -39.55
C GLN A 334 -30.41 -17.13 -38.05
N ARG A 335 -31.09 -17.91 -37.18
CA ARG A 335 -30.90 -17.81 -35.73
C ARG A 335 -29.48 -18.18 -35.32
N MET A 336 -28.91 -19.23 -35.92
CA MET A 336 -27.52 -19.63 -35.71
C MET A 336 -26.55 -18.52 -36.13
N LEU A 337 -26.75 -17.92 -37.31
CA LEU A 337 -25.93 -16.82 -37.80
C LEU A 337 -26.05 -15.57 -36.90
N LEU A 338 -27.26 -15.23 -36.45
CA LEU A 338 -27.49 -14.13 -35.51
C LEU A 338 -26.72 -14.35 -34.20
N TYR A 339 -26.81 -15.54 -33.61
CA TYR A 339 -26.06 -15.86 -32.39
C TYR A 339 -24.55 -15.83 -32.63
N ALA A 340 -24.06 -16.35 -33.76
CA ALA A 340 -22.65 -16.24 -34.12
C ALA A 340 -22.21 -14.77 -34.23
N CYS A 341 -23.00 -13.91 -34.88
CA CYS A 341 -22.74 -12.48 -34.97
C CYS A 341 -22.72 -11.80 -33.60
N ILE A 342 -23.67 -12.09 -32.70
CA ILE A 342 -23.70 -11.54 -31.34
C ILE A 342 -22.44 -11.95 -30.56
N VAL A 343 -22.04 -13.22 -30.63
CA VAL A 343 -20.82 -13.72 -29.98
C VAL A 343 -19.59 -13.01 -30.52
N ILE A 344 -19.47 -12.87 -31.86
CA ILE A 344 -18.37 -12.13 -32.48
C ILE A 344 -18.34 -10.68 -32.00
N LEU A 345 -19.50 -10.00 -31.96
CA LEU A 345 -19.61 -8.61 -31.53
C LEU A 345 -19.21 -8.45 -30.05
N VAL A 346 -19.61 -9.38 -29.19
CA VAL A 346 -19.20 -9.44 -27.78
C VAL A 346 -17.70 -9.70 -27.63
N LEU A 347 -17.12 -10.60 -28.42
CA LEU A 347 -15.68 -10.86 -28.43
C LEU A 347 -14.89 -9.64 -28.93
N VAL A 348 -15.36 -8.96 -29.98
CA VAL A 348 -14.77 -7.72 -30.48
C VAL A 348 -14.88 -6.61 -29.43
N ALA A 349 -16.03 -6.43 -28.77
CA ALA A 349 -16.19 -5.46 -27.71
C ALA A 349 -15.29 -5.75 -26.51
N MET A 350 -15.14 -7.02 -26.11
CA MET A 350 -14.19 -7.43 -25.07
C MET A 350 -12.75 -7.16 -25.50
N LEU A 351 -12.36 -7.53 -26.73
CA LEU A 351 -11.04 -7.25 -27.27
C LEU A 351 -10.76 -5.74 -27.27
N LEU A 352 -11.72 -4.93 -27.73
CA LEU A 352 -11.61 -3.49 -27.77
C LEU A 352 -11.55 -2.90 -26.36
N PHE A 353 -12.30 -3.43 -25.40
CA PHE A 353 -12.16 -3.08 -23.98
C PHE A 353 -10.76 -3.41 -23.44
N PHE A 354 -10.20 -4.59 -23.77
CA PHE A 354 -8.84 -4.95 -23.37
C PHE A 354 -7.78 -4.08 -24.05
N VAL A 355 -7.94 -3.75 -25.33
CA VAL A 355 -7.04 -2.86 -26.09
C VAL A 355 -7.10 -1.44 -25.53
N VAL A 356 -8.30 -0.91 -25.28
CA VAL A 356 -8.50 0.39 -24.64
C VAL A 356 -7.90 0.36 -23.24
N ARG A 357 -8.25 -0.61 -22.40
CA ARG A 357 -7.67 -0.74 -21.05
C ARG A 357 -6.15 -0.82 -21.11
N ALA A 358 -5.58 -1.64 -22.00
CA ALA A 358 -4.15 -1.77 -22.22
C ALA A 358 -3.52 -0.45 -22.68
N PHE A 359 -4.16 0.27 -23.61
CA PHE A 359 -3.73 1.58 -24.07
C PHE A 359 -3.76 2.63 -22.95
N TRP A 360 -4.81 2.67 -22.15
CA TRP A 360 -4.91 3.58 -20.99
C TRP A 360 -3.90 3.22 -19.90
N THR A 361 -3.73 1.93 -19.56
CA THR A 361 -2.66 1.51 -18.64
C THR A 361 -1.28 1.77 -19.22
N LYS A 362 -1.06 1.59 -20.52
CA LYS A 362 0.21 1.90 -21.17
C LYS A 362 0.48 3.40 -21.17
N ASN A 363 -0.53 4.23 -21.42
CA ASN A 363 -0.38 5.69 -21.35
C ASN A 363 -0.16 6.16 -19.93
N ARG A 364 -0.87 5.59 -18.95
CA ARG A 364 -0.63 5.87 -17.53
C ARG A 364 0.77 5.43 -17.10
N LEU A 365 1.17 4.21 -17.47
CA LEU A 365 2.49 3.67 -17.16
C LEU A 365 3.58 4.46 -17.89
N ASN A 366 3.37 4.87 -19.14
CA ASN A 366 4.29 5.74 -19.87
C ASN A 366 4.36 7.15 -19.28
N ALA A 367 3.25 7.69 -18.76
CA ALA A 367 3.25 8.96 -18.06
C ALA A 367 3.97 8.85 -16.71
N GLU A 368 3.70 7.79 -15.93
CA GLU A 368 4.42 7.48 -14.69
C GLU A 368 5.90 7.20 -14.95
N LEU A 369 6.25 6.51 -16.03
CA LEU A 369 7.63 6.18 -16.40
C LEU A 369 8.35 7.39 -17.01
N SER A 370 7.64 8.28 -17.70
CA SER A 370 8.16 9.58 -18.12
C SER A 370 8.39 10.50 -16.92
N ASP A 371 7.48 10.51 -15.94
CA ASP A 371 7.63 11.29 -14.71
C ASP A 371 8.74 10.70 -13.82
N GLN A 372 8.82 9.38 -13.69
CA GLN A 372 9.91 8.69 -13.03
C GLN A 372 11.23 8.96 -13.75
N LYS A 373 11.31 8.85 -15.07
CA LYS A 373 12.52 9.15 -15.84
C LYS A 373 12.94 10.60 -15.68
N LYS A 374 11.99 11.53 -15.70
CA LYS A 374 12.26 12.96 -15.48
C LYS A 374 12.75 13.22 -14.05
N ARG A 375 12.11 12.62 -13.03
CA ARG A 375 12.59 12.66 -11.65
C ARG A 375 13.95 11.99 -11.49
N LEU A 376 14.23 10.92 -12.22
CA LEU A 376 15.52 10.22 -12.19
C LEU A 376 16.61 11.04 -12.86
N GLU A 377 16.31 11.71 -13.97
CA GLU A 377 17.18 12.66 -14.65
C GLU A 377 17.44 13.88 -13.77
N GLU A 378 16.41 14.46 -13.15
CA GLU A 378 16.54 15.55 -12.18
C GLU A 378 17.36 15.12 -10.95
N GLN A 379 17.12 13.91 -10.40
CA GLN A 379 17.91 13.36 -9.29
C GLN A 379 19.35 13.09 -9.70
N ARG A 380 19.59 12.57 -10.90
CA ARG A 380 20.92 12.32 -11.44
C ARG A 380 21.67 13.64 -11.65
N ASP A 381 21.03 14.65 -12.21
CA ASP A 381 21.63 15.97 -12.44
C ASP A 381 21.87 16.71 -11.11
N GLN A 382 20.95 16.55 -10.13
CA GLN A 382 21.16 16.97 -8.76
C GLN A 382 22.33 16.23 -8.10
N LEU A 383 22.46 14.91 -8.30
CA LEU A 383 23.57 14.13 -7.78
C LEU A 383 24.90 14.52 -8.43
N ILE A 384 24.93 14.75 -9.73
CA ILE A 384 26.14 15.19 -10.45
C ILE A 384 26.54 16.60 -9.98
N SER A 385 25.58 17.53 -9.89
CA SER A 385 25.87 18.89 -9.41
C SER A 385 26.26 18.91 -7.94
N LEU A 386 25.61 18.11 -7.08
CA LEU A 386 25.95 17.97 -5.67
C LEU A 386 27.31 17.28 -5.49
N SER A 387 27.60 16.23 -6.26
CA SER A 387 28.90 15.56 -6.25
C SER A 387 30.00 16.51 -6.69
N LYS A 388 29.75 17.32 -7.73
CA LYS A 388 30.69 18.33 -8.20
C LYS A 388 30.87 19.44 -7.16
N GLN A 389 29.78 19.92 -6.54
CA GLN A 389 29.84 20.89 -5.45
C GLN A 389 30.55 20.33 -4.22
N LEU A 390 30.36 19.05 -3.90
CA LEU A 390 31.02 18.37 -2.81
C LEU A 390 32.51 18.21 -3.10
N GLU A 391 32.88 17.83 -4.31
CA GLU A 391 34.27 17.73 -4.75
C GLU A 391 34.95 19.10 -4.77
N GLU A 392 34.30 20.12 -5.32
CA GLU A 392 34.75 21.51 -5.30
C GLU A 392 34.87 22.06 -3.87
N ALA A 393 33.88 21.80 -3.01
CA ALA A 393 33.91 22.19 -1.60
C ALA A 393 35.01 21.45 -0.83
N THR A 394 35.23 20.17 -1.11
CA THR A 394 36.28 19.37 -0.49
C THR A 394 37.65 19.89 -0.93
N HIS A 395 37.84 20.14 -2.24
CA HIS A 395 39.07 20.71 -2.77
C HIS A 395 39.32 22.14 -2.28
N ALA A 396 38.28 22.98 -2.21
CA ALA A 396 38.36 24.33 -1.65
C ALA A 396 38.71 24.30 -0.16
N LYS A 397 38.11 23.38 0.60
CA LYS A 397 38.43 23.14 2.02
C LYS A 397 39.89 22.69 2.19
N LEU A 398 40.39 21.79 1.33
CA LEU A 398 41.78 21.33 1.34
C LEU A 398 42.77 22.45 1.00
N ALA A 399 42.48 23.24 -0.03
CA ALA A 399 43.28 24.41 -0.40
C ALA A 399 43.27 25.47 0.71
N PHE A 400 42.10 25.72 1.32
CA PHE A 400 41.94 26.64 2.43
C PHE A 400 42.83 26.25 3.62
N PHE A 401 42.76 25.01 4.12
CA PHE A 401 43.57 24.60 5.26
C PHE A 401 45.08 24.60 4.98
N THR A 402 45.49 24.26 3.75
CA THR A 402 46.91 24.27 3.36
C THR A 402 47.44 25.71 3.32
N ASN A 403 46.70 26.63 2.70
CA ASN A 403 47.06 28.03 2.60
C ASN A 403 47.03 28.72 3.97
N VAL A 404 45.96 28.53 4.74
CA VAL A 404 45.79 29.11 6.09
C VAL A 404 46.91 28.65 7.04
N SER A 405 47.32 27.38 6.97
CA SER A 405 48.42 26.89 7.80
C SER A 405 49.76 27.56 7.46
N HIS A 406 50.01 27.82 6.17
CA HIS A 406 51.18 28.57 5.72
C HIS A 406 51.10 30.05 6.16
N ASP A 407 49.92 30.64 6.03
CA ASP A 407 49.64 32.03 6.40
C ASP A 407 49.66 32.26 7.92
N PHE A 408 49.44 31.24 8.75
CA PHE A 408 49.67 31.31 10.20
C PHE A 408 51.12 31.05 10.60
N ARG A 409 51.82 30.13 9.92
CA ARG A 409 53.21 29.80 10.24
C ARG A 409 54.12 31.02 10.08
N THR A 410 53.92 31.80 9.02
CA THR A 410 54.75 32.97 8.69
C THR A 410 54.71 34.06 9.79
N PRO A 411 53.55 34.60 10.21
CA PRO A 411 53.48 35.59 11.28
C PRO A 411 53.90 35.02 12.63
N LEU A 412 53.57 33.77 12.96
CA LEU A 412 54.01 33.17 14.23
C LEU A 412 55.53 33.01 14.30
N THR A 413 56.19 32.70 13.19
CA THR A 413 57.66 32.65 13.13
C THR A 413 58.26 34.04 13.34
N LEU A 414 57.64 35.07 12.76
CA LEU A 414 58.04 36.47 12.91
C LEU A 414 57.73 37.06 14.30
N ILE A 415 56.85 36.43 15.09
CA ILE A 415 56.59 36.78 16.50
C ILE A 415 57.54 36.00 17.42
N ALA A 416 57.78 34.71 17.15
CA ALA A 416 58.63 33.86 17.98
C ALA A 416 60.06 34.39 18.10
N ALA A 417 60.66 34.79 16.98
CA ALA A 417 62.06 35.20 16.95
C ALA A 417 62.34 36.50 17.77
N PRO A 418 61.58 37.60 17.62
CA PRO A 418 61.75 38.78 18.47
C PRO A 418 61.42 38.55 19.94
N VAL A 419 60.41 37.71 20.23
CA VAL A 419 60.03 37.39 21.62
C VAL A 419 61.13 36.61 22.33
N ASN A 420 61.74 35.60 21.66
CA ASN A 420 62.90 34.88 22.19
C ASN A 420 64.07 35.84 22.46
N GLN A 421 64.36 36.73 21.51
CA GLN A 421 65.42 37.73 21.63
C GLN A 421 65.18 38.72 22.79
N LEU A 422 63.93 39.10 23.03
CA LEU A 422 63.54 39.98 24.14
C LEU A 422 63.58 39.24 25.49
N ALA A 423 63.18 37.97 25.54
CA ALA A 423 63.23 37.15 26.76
C ALA A 423 64.66 36.96 27.28
N GLU A 424 65.65 36.91 26.39
CA GLU A 424 67.08 36.85 26.73
C GLU A 424 67.66 38.18 27.27
N SER A 425 66.88 39.26 27.23
CA SER A 425 67.32 40.59 27.71
C SER A 425 67.25 40.74 29.23
N SER A 426 68.34 41.24 29.82
CA SER A 426 68.46 41.50 31.26
C SER A 426 67.85 42.83 31.74
N LYS A 427 67.23 43.63 30.85
CA LYS A 427 66.76 45.01 31.13
C LYS A 427 65.25 45.18 31.37
N LEU A 428 64.47 44.10 31.34
CA LEU A 428 63.01 44.16 31.43
C LEU A 428 62.53 44.11 32.89
N GLY A 429 61.48 44.87 33.22
CA GLY A 429 60.79 44.83 34.52
C GLY A 429 59.98 43.54 34.71
N GLU A 430 59.46 43.32 35.92
CA GLU A 430 58.76 42.07 36.26
C GLU A 430 57.45 41.91 35.45
N ASN A 431 56.69 42.98 35.24
CA ASN A 431 55.46 42.95 34.45
C ASN A 431 55.74 42.71 32.96
N GLU A 432 56.77 43.34 32.38
CA GLU A 432 57.13 43.13 30.97
C GLU A 432 57.66 41.72 30.72
N ARG A 433 58.44 41.16 31.66
CA ARG A 433 58.91 39.76 31.59
C ARG A 433 57.76 38.77 31.71
N PHE A 434 56.82 39.04 32.62
CA PHE A 434 55.62 38.22 32.78
C PHE A 434 54.81 38.18 31.47
N LEU A 435 54.56 39.34 30.85
CA LEU A 435 53.86 39.43 29.57
C LEU A 435 54.61 38.74 28.42
N LEU A 436 55.95 38.88 28.36
CA LEU A 436 56.76 38.22 27.32
C LEU A 436 56.78 36.70 27.47
N ASN A 437 56.85 36.17 28.69
CA ASN A 437 56.77 34.73 28.94
C ASN A 437 55.41 34.16 28.52
N ILE A 438 54.31 34.88 28.77
CA ILE A 438 52.98 34.49 28.28
C ILE A 438 52.96 34.46 26.75
N ILE A 439 53.53 35.46 26.08
CA ILE A 439 53.59 35.50 24.60
C ILE A 439 54.42 34.35 24.04
N GLN A 440 55.63 34.12 24.58
CA GLN A 440 56.55 33.08 24.12
C GLN A 440 55.92 31.69 24.23
N LYS A 441 55.31 31.41 25.39
CA LYS A 441 54.60 30.15 25.66
C LYS A 441 53.47 29.93 24.64
N ASN A 442 52.65 30.94 24.38
CA ASN A 442 51.53 30.83 23.45
C ASN A 442 51.99 30.65 22.00
N VAL A 443 53.05 31.32 21.56
CA VAL A 443 53.58 31.19 20.19
C VAL A 443 54.15 29.79 19.93
N THR A 444 54.90 29.24 20.88
CA THR A 444 55.46 27.87 20.77
C THR A 444 54.36 26.81 20.69
N VAL A 445 53.29 26.96 21.50
CA VAL A 445 52.11 26.08 21.43
C VAL A 445 51.43 26.18 20.07
N LEU A 446 51.18 27.39 19.55
CA LEU A 446 50.52 27.59 18.25
C LEU A 446 51.32 26.98 17.08
N LEU A 447 52.65 27.16 17.06
CA LEU A 447 53.50 26.57 16.03
C LEU A 447 53.46 25.03 16.05
N ARG A 448 53.44 24.42 17.24
CA ARG A 448 53.28 22.96 17.40
C ARG A 448 51.93 22.50 16.82
N LEU A 449 50.85 23.20 17.15
CA LEU A 449 49.50 22.83 16.70
C LEU A 449 49.34 22.91 15.19
N ILE A 450 49.87 23.95 14.55
CA ILE A 450 49.84 24.11 13.09
C ILE A 450 50.61 22.97 12.40
N ASN A 451 51.78 22.62 12.93
CA ASN A 451 52.57 21.51 12.40
C ASN A 451 51.86 20.16 12.54
N GLN A 452 51.21 19.90 13.69
CA GLN A 452 50.40 18.69 13.89
C GLN A 452 49.22 18.60 12.91
N ILE A 453 48.52 19.71 12.68
CA ILE A 453 47.41 19.79 11.70
C ILE A 453 47.92 19.46 10.29
N LEU A 454 49.06 20.04 9.90
CA LEU A 454 49.65 19.80 8.58
C LEU A 454 50.08 18.36 8.37
N ASP A 455 50.69 17.73 9.36
CA ASP A 455 51.12 16.33 9.25
C ASP A 455 49.93 15.38 9.19
N PHE A 456 48.87 15.65 9.95
CA PHE A 456 47.63 14.89 9.87
C PHE A 456 46.98 15.02 8.48
N ARG A 457 46.96 16.23 7.90
CA ARG A 457 46.45 16.45 6.54
C ARG A 457 47.29 15.79 5.45
N LYS A 458 48.62 15.72 5.62
CA LYS A 458 49.49 14.99 4.69
C LYS A 458 49.18 13.49 4.73
N PHE A 459 48.88 12.95 5.90
CA PHE A 459 48.49 11.55 6.08
C PHE A 459 47.14 11.23 5.40
N GLU A 460 46.07 12.00 5.65
CA GLU A 460 44.75 11.80 5.02
C GLU A 460 44.81 11.83 3.47
N ASN A 461 45.71 12.63 2.91
CA ASN A 461 45.88 12.77 1.47
C ASN A 461 46.87 11.76 0.85
N GLY A 462 47.43 10.83 1.64
CA GLY A 462 48.45 9.88 1.18
C GLY A 462 49.77 10.53 0.72
N LYS A 463 50.01 11.79 1.10
CA LYS A 463 51.20 12.58 0.73
C LYS A 463 52.29 12.58 1.80
N LEU A 464 52.07 11.88 2.91
CA LEU A 464 53.05 11.75 3.99
C LEU A 464 54.02 10.60 3.65
N SER A 465 55.29 10.94 3.42
CA SER A 465 56.34 9.97 3.09
C SER A 465 57.04 9.44 4.36
N MET A 466 57.49 8.19 4.30
CA MET A 466 58.39 7.61 5.29
C MET A 466 59.84 7.70 4.80
N THR A 467 60.74 8.03 5.72
CA THR A 467 62.19 8.03 5.48
C THR A 467 62.81 6.94 6.34
N LEU A 468 63.15 5.80 5.73
CA LEU A 468 63.67 4.64 6.45
C LEU A 468 65.16 4.82 6.77
N SER A 469 65.52 4.51 8.02
CA SER A 469 66.88 4.57 8.53
C SER A 469 67.17 3.35 9.40
N ARG A 470 68.44 2.95 9.48
CA ARG A 470 68.88 1.86 10.36
C ARG A 470 69.43 2.45 11.66
N PHE A 471 68.81 2.14 12.79
CA PHE A 471 69.22 2.68 14.10
C PHE A 471 68.90 1.70 15.25
N ASP A 472 69.54 1.89 16.40
CA ASP A 472 69.22 1.15 17.63
C ASP A 472 68.16 1.92 18.44
N ILE A 473 66.96 1.34 18.55
CA ILE A 473 65.84 2.00 19.26
C ILE A 473 66.12 2.13 20.76
N SER A 474 66.92 1.23 21.36
CA SER A 474 67.23 1.26 22.78
C SER A 474 68.18 2.40 23.16
N GLU A 475 69.08 2.80 22.26
CA GLU A 475 69.93 3.98 22.42
C GLU A 475 69.13 5.26 22.20
N ASN A 476 68.38 5.34 21.10
CA ASN A 476 67.59 6.53 20.76
C ASN A 476 66.53 6.89 21.82
N ILE A 477 65.90 5.90 22.46
CA ILE A 477 64.91 6.16 23.52
C ILE A 477 65.57 6.82 24.74
N LYS A 478 66.81 6.46 25.08
CA LYS A 478 67.52 7.14 26.19
C LYS A 478 67.66 8.62 25.87
N ASP A 479 68.07 8.95 24.65
CA ASP A 479 68.19 10.34 24.20
C ASP A 479 66.85 11.09 24.16
N TRP A 480 65.77 10.45 23.69
CA TRP A 480 64.45 11.08 23.62
C TRP A 480 63.81 11.29 24.99
N THR A 481 64.13 10.44 25.95
CA THR A 481 63.54 10.49 27.30
C THR A 481 64.23 11.49 28.23
N ASP A 482 65.45 11.91 27.92
CA ASP A 482 66.22 12.85 28.75
C ASP A 482 65.53 14.20 28.97
N ALA A 483 64.82 14.73 27.96
CA ALA A 483 64.06 15.98 28.11
C ALA A 483 62.96 15.89 29.18
N PHE A 484 62.39 14.69 29.39
CA PHE A 484 61.32 14.44 30.36
C PHE A 484 61.87 14.08 31.75
N ARG A 485 63.15 13.71 31.88
CA ARG A 485 63.79 13.50 33.18
C ARG A 485 63.75 14.78 34.03
N THR A 486 64.04 15.94 33.43
CA THR A 486 63.97 17.24 34.13
C THR A 486 62.55 17.54 34.65
N LEU A 487 61.53 17.20 33.88
CA LEU A 487 60.12 17.37 34.27
C LEU A 487 59.73 16.40 35.39
N SER A 488 60.23 15.16 35.34
CA SER A 488 60.01 14.15 36.38
C SER A 488 60.54 14.58 37.75
N TYR A 489 61.69 15.26 37.80
CA TYR A 489 62.23 15.82 39.05
C TYR A 489 61.37 16.97 39.60
N ARG A 490 60.85 17.85 38.73
CA ARG A 490 60.01 19.00 39.13
C ARG A 490 58.63 18.58 39.62
N LYS A 491 58.02 17.59 38.98
CA LYS A 491 56.69 17.05 39.35
C LYS A 491 56.77 15.88 40.34
N HIS A 492 57.96 15.56 40.87
CA HIS A 492 58.18 14.42 41.74
C HIS A 492 57.61 13.09 41.19
N ILE A 493 57.73 12.83 39.89
CA ILE A 493 57.26 11.59 39.24
C ILE A 493 58.43 10.61 39.10
N HIS A 494 58.21 9.34 39.47
CA HIS A 494 59.20 8.28 39.26
C HIS A 494 59.21 7.84 37.79
N PHE A 495 60.31 8.11 37.08
CA PHE A 495 60.41 7.83 35.65
C PHE A 495 61.50 6.80 35.33
N THR A 496 61.11 5.66 34.74
CA THR A 496 62.00 4.54 34.43
C THR A 496 61.92 4.11 32.97
N VAL A 497 63.04 3.61 32.44
CA VAL A 497 63.14 3.01 31.11
C VAL A 497 63.74 1.63 31.26
N SER A 498 62.97 0.59 30.92
CA SER A 498 63.35 -0.82 31.02
C SER A 498 63.41 -1.47 29.62
N VAL A 499 64.48 -2.23 29.36
CA VAL A 499 64.72 -2.92 28.08
C VAL A 499 64.99 -4.39 28.36
N GLU A 500 64.20 -5.29 27.80
CA GLU A 500 64.40 -6.74 27.98
C GLU A 500 65.66 -7.23 27.23
N PRO A 501 66.49 -8.12 27.80
CA PRO A 501 67.68 -8.63 27.12
C PRO A 501 67.34 -9.35 25.81
N SER A 502 68.09 -9.09 24.73
CA SER A 502 67.93 -9.75 23.43
C SER A 502 69.30 -10.13 22.85
N GLU A 503 69.43 -11.38 22.36
CA GLU A 503 70.67 -11.89 21.73
C GLU A 503 70.94 -11.23 20.36
N GLU A 504 69.90 -10.70 19.69
CA GLU A 504 69.97 -10.14 18.34
C GLU A 504 69.91 -8.61 18.30
N GLY A 505 69.98 -7.95 19.46
CA GLY A 505 69.96 -6.49 19.62
C GLY A 505 68.64 -5.80 19.27
N TYR A 506 68.60 -4.48 19.45
CA TYR A 506 67.44 -3.60 19.18
C TYR A 506 67.61 -2.75 17.91
N VAL A 507 68.46 -3.18 16.98
CA VAL A 507 68.63 -2.52 15.69
C VAL A 507 67.41 -2.75 14.81
N MET A 508 66.79 -1.66 14.35
CA MET A 508 65.60 -1.69 13.49
C MET A 508 65.78 -0.84 12.23
N ILE A 509 65.02 -1.16 11.17
CA ILE A 509 64.91 -0.35 9.94
C ILE A 509 63.54 0.30 9.95
N ALA A 510 63.47 1.58 10.29
CA ALA A 510 62.24 2.35 10.45
C ALA A 510 62.51 3.86 10.31
N ASP A 511 61.46 4.68 10.39
CA ASP A 511 61.58 6.13 10.41
C ASP A 511 61.83 6.66 11.83
N ALA A 512 63.09 6.98 12.12
CA ALA A 512 63.53 7.40 13.46
C ALA A 512 62.83 8.70 13.93
N GLU A 513 62.54 9.64 13.03
CA GLU A 513 61.88 10.90 13.36
C GLU A 513 60.43 10.66 13.80
N LYS A 514 59.69 9.82 13.06
CA LYS A 514 58.31 9.46 13.42
C LYS A 514 58.25 8.68 14.73
N MET A 515 59.24 7.82 15.00
CA MET A 515 59.38 7.11 16.28
C MET A 515 59.67 8.05 17.47
N GLU A 516 60.49 9.09 17.28
CA GLU A 516 60.71 10.14 18.27
C GLU A 516 59.41 10.88 18.60
N ARG A 517 58.63 11.22 17.56
CA ARG A 517 57.36 11.92 17.71
C ARG A 517 56.28 11.09 18.38
N ILE A 518 56.25 9.78 18.13
CA ILE A 518 55.41 8.84 18.87
C ILE A 518 55.75 8.93 20.36
N THR A 519 57.04 8.82 20.69
CA THR A 519 57.53 8.87 22.09
C THR A 519 57.14 10.17 22.79
N TYR A 520 57.32 11.33 22.15
CA TYR A 520 56.97 12.62 22.75
C TYR A 520 55.47 12.83 22.97
N ASN A 521 54.60 12.38 22.06
CA ASN A 521 53.16 12.54 22.27
C ASN A 521 52.65 11.65 23.41
N LEU A 522 53.15 10.42 23.50
CA LEU A 522 52.78 9.50 24.57
C LEU A 522 53.30 9.99 25.94
N LEU A 523 54.56 10.43 26.01
CA LEU A 523 55.13 10.96 27.26
C LEU A 523 54.49 12.29 27.67
N SER A 524 54.24 13.21 26.74
CA SER A 524 53.55 14.47 27.05
C SER A 524 52.17 14.24 27.66
N ASN A 525 51.45 13.20 27.21
CA ASN A 525 50.17 12.82 27.81
C ASN A 525 50.38 12.16 29.19
N ALA A 526 51.31 11.21 29.30
CA ALA A 526 51.62 10.55 30.58
C ALA A 526 51.97 11.57 31.69
N PHE A 527 52.86 12.52 31.42
CA PHE A 527 53.25 13.57 32.38
C PHE A 527 52.18 14.64 32.64
N LYS A 528 51.20 14.80 31.74
CA LYS A 528 50.08 15.70 31.93
C LYS A 528 49.05 15.09 32.88
N PHE A 529 48.76 13.80 32.74
CA PHE A 529 47.68 13.12 33.45
C PHE A 529 48.12 12.33 34.68
N THR A 530 49.44 12.25 34.95
CA THR A 530 50.00 11.64 36.15
C THR A 530 50.14 12.68 37.27
N PRO A 531 49.54 12.45 38.46
CA PRO A 531 49.69 13.34 39.61
C PRO A 531 51.10 13.25 40.22
N GLU A 532 51.41 14.20 41.11
CA GLU A 532 52.66 14.23 41.88
C GLU A 532 52.89 12.92 42.66
N ASN A 533 54.12 12.41 42.70
CA ASN A 533 54.49 11.08 43.24
C ASN A 533 54.00 9.86 42.43
N GLY A 534 53.41 10.06 41.25
CA GLY A 534 53.08 8.97 40.33
C GLY A 534 54.31 8.31 39.68
N THR A 535 54.09 7.25 38.92
CA THR A 535 55.13 6.51 38.18
C THR A 535 54.83 6.48 36.68
N ILE A 536 55.87 6.68 35.87
CA ILE A 536 55.84 6.52 34.41
C ILE A 536 56.95 5.55 34.02
N GLU A 537 56.63 4.51 33.24
CA GLU A 537 57.58 3.51 32.76
C GLU A 537 57.51 3.36 31.24
N ILE A 538 58.68 3.32 30.58
CA ILE A 538 58.81 2.83 29.21
C ILE A 538 59.41 1.43 29.23
N LYS A 539 58.75 0.48 28.58
CA LYS A 539 59.23 -0.91 28.44
C LYS A 539 59.41 -1.31 26.99
N LEU A 540 60.58 -1.87 26.66
CA LEU A 540 60.88 -2.45 25.35
C LEU A 540 61.05 -3.96 25.44
N SER A 541 60.38 -4.68 24.54
CA SER A 541 60.57 -6.11 24.33
C SER A 541 60.40 -6.49 22.86
N GLN A 542 60.81 -7.71 22.50
CA GLN A 542 60.69 -8.23 21.14
C GLN A 542 59.98 -9.58 21.17
N PHE A 543 59.22 -9.87 20.11
CA PHE A 543 58.57 -11.16 19.93
C PHE A 543 58.48 -11.52 18.45
N THR A 544 58.27 -12.81 18.16
CA THR A 544 58.10 -13.30 16.79
C THR A 544 56.62 -13.43 16.45
N LYS A 545 56.19 -12.88 15.33
CA LYS A 545 54.82 -12.98 14.80
C LYS A 545 54.90 -13.32 13.31
N GLU A 546 54.22 -14.40 12.91
CA GLU A 546 54.19 -14.88 11.52
C GLU A 546 55.58 -15.14 10.88
N GLY A 547 56.58 -15.48 11.71
CA GLY A 547 57.96 -15.72 11.25
C GLY A 547 58.84 -14.48 11.12
N GLU A 548 58.29 -13.29 11.39
CA GLU A 548 59.02 -12.01 11.39
C GLU A 548 59.25 -11.49 12.83
N ARG A 549 60.28 -10.66 13.01
CA ARG A 549 60.60 -10.01 14.29
C ARG A 549 59.77 -8.75 14.47
N TRP A 550 59.10 -8.66 15.62
CA TRP A 550 58.27 -7.52 16.00
C TRP A 550 58.80 -6.89 17.29
N LEU A 551 58.76 -5.55 17.33
CA LEU A 551 59.06 -4.74 18.50
C LEU A 551 57.76 -4.47 19.26
N ARG A 552 57.78 -4.66 20.58
CA ARG A 552 56.75 -4.16 21.49
C ARG A 552 57.33 -2.99 22.30
N TYR A 553 56.70 -1.83 22.13
CA TYR A 553 57.04 -0.58 22.82
C TYR A 553 55.86 -0.19 23.71
N GLN A 554 56.07 -0.11 25.03
CA GLN A 554 55.01 0.21 25.99
C GLN A 554 55.34 1.48 26.77
N VAL A 555 54.35 2.36 26.92
CA VAL A 555 54.41 3.53 27.81
C VAL A 555 53.29 3.38 28.83
N SER A 556 53.66 3.28 30.10
CA SER A 556 52.74 3.08 31.22
C SER A 556 52.80 4.27 32.17
N ASP A 557 51.66 4.72 32.66
CA ASP A 557 51.54 5.77 33.67
C ASP A 557 50.54 5.40 34.76
N THR A 558 50.71 5.95 35.96
CA THR A 558 49.78 5.78 37.10
C THR A 558 48.83 6.98 37.25
N GLY A 559 48.43 7.60 36.14
CA GLY A 559 47.56 8.76 36.13
C GLY A 559 46.09 8.47 36.38
N ILE A 560 45.24 9.47 36.10
CA ILE A 560 43.79 9.40 36.34
C ILE A 560 43.07 8.29 35.57
N GLY A 561 43.68 7.74 34.53
CA GLY A 561 43.08 6.74 33.65
C GLY A 561 41.89 7.28 32.84
N MET A 562 41.30 6.43 32.01
CA MET A 562 40.21 6.78 31.10
C MET A 562 39.03 5.80 31.25
N PRO A 563 37.78 6.30 31.27
CA PRO A 563 36.59 5.45 31.20
C PRO A 563 36.51 4.64 29.90
N ALA A 564 35.94 3.44 29.96
CA ALA A 564 35.91 2.48 28.83
C ALA A 564 35.21 3.00 27.57
N GLU A 565 34.30 3.96 27.70
CA GLU A 565 33.62 4.61 26.56
C GLU A 565 34.59 5.47 25.75
N HIS A 566 35.48 6.22 26.42
CA HIS A 566 36.43 7.11 25.77
C HIS A 566 37.58 6.34 25.10
N VAL A 567 38.01 5.21 25.68
CA VAL A 567 39.09 4.35 25.18
C VAL A 567 38.91 3.98 23.70
N LYS A 568 37.67 3.82 23.21
CA LYS A 568 37.38 3.48 21.81
C LYS A 568 37.62 4.63 20.82
N HIS A 569 37.54 5.87 21.30
CA HIS A 569 37.52 7.06 20.46
C HIS A 569 38.79 7.92 20.60
N ILE A 570 39.71 7.60 21.53
CA ILE A 570 40.91 8.43 21.78
C ILE A 570 41.87 8.57 20.59
N PHE A 571 41.77 7.68 19.59
CA PHE A 571 42.58 7.76 18.37
C PHE A 571 41.85 8.48 17.21
N GLU A 572 40.61 8.92 17.40
CA GLU A 572 39.88 9.75 16.43
C GLU A 572 40.44 11.18 16.44
N SER A 573 40.45 11.82 15.27
CA SER A 573 40.96 13.19 15.15
C SER A 573 40.02 14.20 15.83
N PHE A 574 40.61 15.17 16.53
CA PHE A 574 39.91 16.21 17.28
C PHE A 574 39.09 15.70 18.48
N TYR A 575 39.20 14.42 18.82
CA TYR A 575 38.50 13.85 19.97
C TYR A 575 39.18 14.26 21.28
N GLN A 576 38.38 14.72 22.25
CA GLN A 576 38.81 15.15 23.59
C GLN A 576 37.80 14.66 24.63
N ILE A 577 38.31 14.15 25.75
CA ILE A 577 37.49 13.60 26.84
C ILE A 577 36.81 14.72 27.63
N ASP A 578 37.45 15.90 27.72
CA ASP A 578 36.91 17.06 28.42
C ASP A 578 37.34 18.35 27.70
N VAL A 579 36.38 19.24 27.42
CA VAL A 579 36.60 20.49 26.65
C VAL A 579 37.52 21.48 27.40
N HIS A 580 37.74 21.23 28.69
CA HIS A 580 38.42 22.13 29.61
C HIS A 580 39.93 21.86 29.76
N HIS A 581 40.45 20.74 29.24
CA HIS A 581 41.88 20.43 29.28
C HIS A 581 42.57 20.83 27.97
N ALA A 582 43.56 21.73 28.03
CA ALA A 582 44.25 22.27 26.85
C ALA A 582 44.95 21.18 26.02
N GLY A 583 44.36 20.83 24.87
CA GLY A 583 44.92 19.91 23.88
C GLY A 583 44.23 20.11 22.53
N SER A 584 44.81 19.62 21.43
CA SER A 584 44.20 19.72 20.09
C SER A 584 43.39 18.50 19.67
N GLY A 585 43.47 17.40 20.41
CA GLY A 585 42.86 16.11 20.02
C GLY A 585 43.50 15.46 18.79
N ILE A 586 44.66 15.94 18.33
CA ILE A 586 45.34 15.44 17.11
C ILE A 586 46.51 14.50 17.46
N GLY A 587 47.10 14.64 18.65
CA GLY A 587 48.32 13.94 19.05
C GLY A 587 48.24 12.40 18.97
N LEU A 588 47.18 11.80 19.52
CA LEU A 588 47.00 10.34 19.51
C LEU A 588 46.61 9.80 18.13
N ALA A 589 45.81 10.55 17.37
CA ALA A 589 45.50 10.21 15.98
C ALA A 589 46.77 10.16 15.10
N LEU A 590 47.71 11.09 15.31
CA LEU A 590 49.03 11.06 14.65
C LEU A 590 49.89 9.88 15.11
N VAL A 591 49.87 9.53 16.39
CA VAL A 591 50.57 8.33 16.89
C VAL A 591 50.05 7.08 16.17
N LYS A 592 48.72 6.92 16.08
CA LYS A 592 48.11 5.81 15.34
C LYS A 592 48.52 5.81 13.87
N ALA A 593 48.44 6.96 13.20
CA ALA A 593 48.87 7.11 11.80
C ALA A 593 50.34 6.74 11.59
N PHE A 594 51.25 7.18 12.48
CA PHE A 594 52.67 6.82 12.39
C PHE A 594 52.90 5.32 12.62
N VAL A 595 52.19 4.69 13.56
CA VAL A 595 52.29 3.25 13.82
C VAL A 595 51.75 2.42 12.65
N GLU A 596 50.61 2.81 12.07
CA GLU A 596 50.03 2.13 10.91
C GLU A 596 50.90 2.26 9.65
N MET A 597 51.56 3.41 9.44
CA MET A 597 52.54 3.56 8.36
C MET A 597 53.73 2.61 8.51
N HIS A 598 54.14 2.29 9.75
CA HIS A 598 55.15 1.26 10.04
C HIS A 598 54.57 -0.17 10.03
N GLY A 599 53.37 -0.39 9.47
CA GLY A 599 52.73 -1.71 9.44
C GLY A 599 52.43 -2.29 10.83
N GLY A 600 52.39 -1.45 11.86
CA GLY A 600 52.16 -1.83 13.25
C GLY A 600 50.74 -1.55 13.73
N THR A 601 50.48 -1.90 14.99
CA THR A 601 49.22 -1.65 15.70
C THR A 601 49.48 -0.99 17.04
N ILE A 602 48.61 -0.07 17.45
CA ILE A 602 48.61 0.53 18.78
C ILE A 602 47.35 0.12 19.54
N ALA A 603 47.52 -0.29 20.80
CA ALA A 603 46.46 -0.58 21.75
C ALA A 603 46.63 0.27 23.01
N VAL A 604 45.54 0.46 23.73
CA VAL A 604 45.50 1.15 25.02
C VAL A 604 44.75 0.28 26.03
N ASP A 605 45.31 0.17 27.23
CA ASP A 605 44.64 -0.39 28.39
C ASP A 605 44.59 0.71 29.47
N SER A 606 43.39 1.06 29.91
CA SER A 606 43.18 2.15 30.87
C SER A 606 41.93 1.89 31.69
N GLY A 607 42.00 2.23 32.96
CA GLY A 607 40.86 2.17 33.88
C GLY A 607 40.89 3.38 34.79
N GLU A 608 39.71 3.93 35.08
CA GLU A 608 39.56 5.11 35.93
C GLU A 608 40.23 4.89 37.30
N GLY A 609 41.18 5.78 37.64
CA GLY A 609 42.02 5.72 38.84
C GLY A 609 43.11 4.63 38.85
N ARG A 610 43.34 3.91 37.74
CA ARG A 610 44.33 2.81 37.64
C ARG A 610 45.51 3.10 36.71
N GLY A 611 45.55 4.26 36.08
CA GLY A 611 46.57 4.62 35.10
C GLY A 611 46.27 4.15 33.68
N THR A 612 47.23 4.35 32.77
CA THR A 612 47.09 4.03 31.35
C THR A 612 48.35 3.35 30.81
N VAL A 613 48.17 2.34 29.97
CA VAL A 613 49.23 1.64 29.26
C VAL A 613 48.97 1.69 27.76
N PHE A 614 49.82 2.40 27.03
CA PHE A 614 49.86 2.36 25.57
C PHE A 614 50.84 1.28 25.12
N THR A 615 50.37 0.35 24.28
CA THR A 615 51.18 -0.76 23.73
C THR A 615 51.23 -0.64 22.22
N LEU A 616 52.44 -0.46 21.68
CA LEU A 616 52.71 -0.35 20.26
C LEU A 616 53.45 -1.61 19.81
N GLU A 617 52.97 -2.23 18.74
CA GLU A 617 53.57 -3.43 18.16
C GLU A 617 53.83 -3.20 16.68
N MET A 618 55.08 -3.36 16.22
CA MET A 618 55.43 -3.15 14.81
C MET A 618 56.58 -4.03 14.35
N PRO A 619 56.69 -4.35 13.05
CA PRO A 619 57.84 -5.06 12.48
C PRO A 619 59.15 -4.29 12.70
N VAL A 620 60.20 -5.01 13.12
CA VAL A 620 61.56 -4.46 13.32
C VAL A 620 62.19 -4.06 11.98
N GLN A 621 61.73 -4.65 10.87
CA GLN A 621 62.24 -4.37 9.54
C GLN A 621 61.09 -3.94 8.62
N GLN A 622 61.10 -2.66 8.24
CA GLN A 622 60.16 -2.11 7.26
C GLN A 622 60.62 -2.38 5.83
N ASN A 623 59.67 -2.63 4.93
CA ASN A 623 59.95 -2.85 3.52
C ASN A 623 60.33 -1.53 2.81
N GLY A 624 61.58 -1.41 2.36
CA GLY A 624 62.05 -0.27 1.58
C GLY A 624 63.59 -0.14 1.60
N VAL A 625 64.12 0.83 0.86
CA VAL A 625 65.57 1.13 0.83
C VAL A 625 65.89 2.12 1.95
N PRO A 626 66.75 1.77 2.93
CA PRO A 626 67.18 2.72 3.96
C PRO A 626 68.09 3.80 3.34
N GLU A 627 67.90 5.06 3.71
CA GLU A 627 68.83 6.13 3.36
C GLU A 627 70.03 6.11 4.32
N GLU A 628 71.25 6.04 3.78
CA GLU A 628 72.48 5.88 4.59
C GLU A 628 72.99 7.17 5.26
N ASN A 629 72.34 8.32 5.11
CA ASN A 629 72.69 9.55 5.83
C ASN A 629 71.48 10.44 6.08
N VAL A 630 70.98 10.45 7.32
CA VAL A 630 69.95 11.40 7.77
C VAL A 630 70.64 12.51 8.57
N GLU A 631 70.71 13.73 8.02
CA GLU A 631 71.11 14.91 8.80
C GLU A 631 70.07 15.17 9.90
N LYS A 632 70.51 15.32 11.16
CA LYS A 632 69.63 15.69 12.29
C LYS A 632 69.03 17.08 12.01
N ASN A 633 67.74 17.11 11.70
CA ASN A 633 67.02 18.32 11.32
C ASN A 633 66.85 19.29 12.51
N ILE A 634 67.27 20.55 12.38
CA ILE A 634 67.28 21.59 13.44
C ILE A 634 65.87 21.91 13.97
N VAL A 635 64.82 21.58 13.20
CA VAL A 635 63.40 21.74 13.55
C VAL A 635 62.99 20.92 14.78
N LEU A 636 63.69 19.81 15.07
CA LEU A 636 63.39 18.92 16.20
C LEU A 636 63.63 19.58 17.56
N THR A 637 64.54 20.55 17.66
CA THR A 637 64.89 21.21 18.93
C THR A 637 63.73 22.02 19.52
N ASN A 638 62.97 22.74 18.69
CA ASN A 638 61.79 23.52 19.10
C ASN A 638 60.58 22.64 19.48
N LEU A 639 60.50 21.41 18.93
CA LEU A 639 59.46 20.44 19.25
C LEU A 639 59.67 19.80 20.63
N LYS A 640 60.92 19.63 21.06
CA LYS A 640 61.28 19.13 22.40
C LYS A 640 60.82 20.09 23.50
N GLU A 641 61.14 21.38 23.36
CA GLU A 641 60.72 22.42 24.32
C GLU A 641 59.20 22.59 24.37
N GLY A 642 58.53 22.60 23.21
CA GLY A 642 57.08 22.74 23.14
C GLY A 642 56.31 21.57 23.77
N ALA A 643 56.82 20.34 23.70
CA ALA A 643 56.22 19.17 24.33
C ALA A 643 56.28 19.25 25.86
N VAL A 644 57.43 19.66 26.40
CA VAL A 644 57.64 19.83 27.85
C VAL A 644 56.84 21.01 28.41
N LEU A 645 56.82 22.15 27.72
CA LEU A 645 56.05 23.35 28.12
C LEU A 645 54.52 23.12 28.14
N SER A 646 54.02 22.23 27.29
CA SER A 646 52.58 21.86 27.26
C SER A 646 52.19 20.98 28.44
N ALA A 647 53.10 20.15 28.94
CA ALA A 647 52.86 19.29 30.09
C ALA A 647 52.93 20.04 31.44
N ASP A 648 53.45 21.28 31.44
CA ASP A 648 53.72 22.11 32.63
C ASP A 648 52.64 23.18 32.91
N GLN A 649 51.49 23.15 32.22
CA GLN A 649 50.56 24.29 32.17
C GLN A 649 49.66 24.53 33.41
N GLU A 650 49.62 23.68 34.44
CA GLU A 650 48.48 23.65 35.39
C GLU A 650 48.78 23.85 36.90
N THR A 651 49.97 24.23 37.36
CA THR A 651 50.26 24.18 38.82
C THR A 651 50.83 25.46 39.42
N ILE A 652 49.98 26.46 39.75
CA ILE A 652 50.17 27.38 40.91
C ILE A 652 48.78 27.89 41.38
N GLN A 653 48.28 27.44 42.54
CA GLN A 653 47.17 28.07 43.28
C GLN A 653 47.72 28.77 44.52
N THR A 654 47.41 30.06 44.71
CA THR A 654 47.64 30.79 45.97
C THR A 654 46.42 31.60 46.41
N ALA A 655 46.21 31.61 47.73
CA ALA A 655 45.00 32.02 48.48
C ALA A 655 44.66 33.53 48.43
N PRO A 656 43.41 33.94 48.77
CA PRO A 656 42.98 35.34 48.66
C PRO A 656 43.38 36.20 49.87
N GLU A 657 43.93 37.38 49.61
CA GLU A 657 44.14 38.47 50.58
C GLU A 657 42.89 39.35 50.74
N VAL A 658 42.74 39.92 51.94
CA VAL A 658 41.62 40.75 52.42
C VAL A 658 41.78 42.21 51.95
N VAL A 659 40.75 42.80 51.33
CA VAL A 659 40.77 44.19 50.83
C VAL A 659 40.24 45.19 51.87
N GLU A 660 41.01 46.27 52.11
CA GLU A 660 40.66 47.43 52.95
C GLU A 660 39.59 48.36 52.31
N ARG A 661 38.84 49.08 53.15
CA ARG A 661 37.74 49.97 52.73
C ARG A 661 38.24 51.34 52.29
N ASP A 662 38.02 51.66 51.02
CA ASP A 662 37.98 53.03 50.49
C ASP A 662 36.56 53.30 49.94
N ASP A 663 36.16 54.57 49.82
CA ASP A 663 34.80 55.04 49.42
C ASP A 663 34.48 54.77 47.93
N LYS A 664 35.14 53.78 47.31
CA LYS A 664 35.04 53.40 45.90
C LYS A 664 33.91 52.40 45.66
N GLU A 665 33.27 52.48 44.49
CA GLU A 665 32.24 51.53 44.09
C GLU A 665 32.81 50.10 43.95
N THR A 666 32.01 49.11 44.32
CA THR A 666 32.41 47.69 44.37
C THR A 666 31.91 46.94 43.12
N VAL A 667 32.82 46.23 42.45
CA VAL A 667 32.53 45.44 41.24
C VAL A 667 32.91 43.99 41.45
N LEU A 668 32.00 43.07 41.15
CA LEU A 668 32.23 41.63 41.21
C LEU A 668 32.52 41.09 39.79
N ILE A 669 33.65 40.38 39.61
CA ILE A 669 34.04 39.70 38.37
C ILE A 669 33.82 38.19 38.56
N ILE A 670 33.10 37.57 37.62
CA ILE A 670 32.82 36.13 37.59
C ILE A 670 33.23 35.59 36.21
N ASP A 671 34.31 34.80 36.15
CA ASP A 671 34.83 34.16 34.92
C ASP A 671 35.55 32.87 35.34
N ASP A 672 35.60 31.82 34.52
CA ASP A 672 36.26 30.53 34.86
C ASP A 672 37.74 30.52 34.46
N ASN A 673 38.12 31.34 33.50
CA ASN A 673 39.50 31.47 33.01
C ASN A 673 40.33 32.44 33.88
N GLN A 674 41.39 31.92 34.50
CA GLN A 674 42.28 32.70 35.37
C GLN A 674 42.96 33.86 34.62
N ASP A 675 43.43 33.65 33.38
CA ASP A 675 44.10 34.70 32.59
C ASP A 675 43.13 35.86 32.27
N VAL A 676 41.85 35.55 32.05
CA VAL A 676 40.81 36.57 31.80
C VAL A 676 40.47 37.33 33.07
N ARG A 677 40.35 36.65 34.22
CA ARG A 677 40.16 37.29 35.53
C ARG A 677 41.32 38.24 35.86
N ASP A 678 42.55 37.77 35.71
CA ASP A 678 43.76 38.57 35.96
C ASP A 678 43.81 39.79 35.05
N TYR A 679 43.47 39.62 33.77
CA TYR A 679 43.40 40.71 32.83
C TYR A 679 42.32 41.74 33.21
N VAL A 680 41.08 41.33 33.47
CA VAL A 680 39.98 42.27 33.82
C VAL A 680 40.25 42.94 35.17
N LYS A 681 40.80 42.23 36.14
CA LYS A 681 41.24 42.80 37.43
C LYS A 681 42.28 43.90 37.21
N SER A 682 43.31 43.64 36.39
CA SER A 682 44.32 44.64 36.06
C SER A 682 43.73 45.92 35.46
N LEU A 683 42.62 45.82 34.70
CA LEU A 683 41.94 46.96 34.09
C LEU A 683 41.07 47.79 35.04
N LEU A 684 40.63 47.22 36.17
CA LEU A 684 39.62 47.83 37.05
C LEU A 684 40.17 48.23 38.44
N HIS A 685 41.27 47.61 38.88
CA HIS A 685 41.79 47.75 40.25
C HIS A 685 42.11 49.19 40.67
N ASP A 686 42.44 50.09 39.73
CA ASP A 686 42.73 51.49 40.03
C ASP A 686 41.50 52.28 40.53
N LYS A 687 40.32 52.00 39.96
CA LYS A 687 39.10 52.81 40.13
C LYS A 687 38.01 52.18 40.98
N TYR A 688 37.99 50.85 41.07
CA TYR A 688 36.94 50.10 41.75
C TYR A 688 37.54 49.11 42.73
N THR A 689 36.79 48.77 43.76
CA THR A 689 37.09 47.60 44.59
C THR A 689 36.63 46.36 43.86
N VAL A 690 37.57 45.48 43.50
CA VAL A 690 37.31 44.29 42.68
C VAL A 690 37.22 43.04 43.55
N ILE A 691 36.11 42.32 43.41
CA ILE A 691 35.89 40.99 44.02
C ILE A 691 35.87 39.97 42.88
N GLU A 692 36.47 38.80 43.09
CA GLU A 692 36.58 37.74 42.07
C GLU A 692 35.80 36.48 42.48
N ALA A 693 35.28 35.76 41.49
CA ALA A 693 34.68 34.44 41.63
C ALA A 693 35.01 33.59 40.39
N SER A 694 35.25 32.30 40.61
CA SER A 694 35.65 31.34 39.57
C SER A 694 34.48 30.71 38.82
N ASN A 695 33.25 30.89 39.32
CA ASN A 695 32.02 30.33 38.75
C ASN A 695 30.77 31.08 39.23
N GLY A 696 29.63 30.86 38.57
CA GLY A 696 28.36 31.55 38.88
C GLY A 696 27.82 31.29 40.29
N GLN A 697 28.07 30.12 40.88
CA GLN A 697 27.57 29.81 42.23
C GLN A 697 28.35 30.56 43.31
N GLU A 698 29.67 30.59 43.19
CA GLU A 698 30.52 31.43 44.04
C GLU A 698 30.17 32.91 43.87
N GLY A 699 30.00 33.36 42.63
CA GLY A 699 29.60 34.74 42.33
C GLY A 699 28.26 35.14 42.97
N LEU A 700 27.24 34.27 42.93
CA LEU A 700 25.96 34.52 43.57
C LEU A 700 26.10 34.68 45.10
N GLN A 701 26.92 33.85 45.74
CA GLN A 701 27.19 33.95 47.18
C GLN A 701 27.89 35.27 47.54
N GLN A 702 28.89 35.68 46.76
CA GLN A 702 29.60 36.94 46.99
C GLN A 702 28.67 38.15 46.77
N ALA A 703 27.79 38.09 45.76
CA ALA A 703 26.83 39.15 45.48
C ALA A 703 25.80 39.33 46.60
N MET A 704 25.29 38.23 47.19
CA MET A 704 24.39 38.31 48.36
C MET A 704 25.08 38.88 49.59
N LYS A 705 26.35 38.51 49.81
CA LYS A 705 27.12 38.93 50.98
C LYS A 705 27.51 40.41 50.93
N TYR A 706 28.00 40.87 49.78
CA TYR A 706 28.60 42.20 49.65
C TYR A 706 27.71 43.23 48.96
N VAL A 707 26.67 42.81 48.24
CA VAL A 707 25.74 43.68 47.49
C VAL A 707 26.48 44.69 46.61
N PRO A 708 27.27 44.22 45.61
CA PRO A 708 28.12 45.09 44.79
C PRO A 708 27.30 46.12 43.99
N ASP A 709 27.98 47.17 43.54
CA ASP A 709 27.39 48.23 42.73
C ASP A 709 27.18 47.79 41.28
N ALA A 710 27.99 46.84 40.79
CA ALA A 710 27.81 46.14 39.51
C ALA A 710 28.45 44.74 39.51
N VAL A 711 27.96 43.86 38.63
CA VAL A 711 28.52 42.52 38.37
C VAL A 711 28.96 42.41 36.91
N ILE A 712 30.16 41.88 36.67
CA ILE A 712 30.66 41.44 35.36
C ILE A 712 30.71 39.91 35.39
N CYS A 713 29.98 39.26 34.49
CA CYS A 713 29.79 37.81 34.52
C CYS A 713 30.00 37.20 33.13
N ASP A 714 30.86 36.20 33.03
CA ASP A 714 30.96 35.40 31.81
C ASP A 714 29.72 34.54 31.62
N VAL A 715 29.30 34.36 30.38
CA VAL A 715 28.16 33.50 30.05
C VAL A 715 28.51 32.02 30.22
N MET A 716 29.70 31.62 29.79
CA MET A 716 30.12 30.22 29.74
C MET A 716 31.01 29.89 30.92
N MET A 717 30.44 29.32 31.97
CA MET A 717 31.20 28.89 33.16
C MET A 717 30.65 27.57 33.71
N PRO A 718 31.50 26.73 34.33
CA PRO A 718 31.08 25.48 34.96
C PRO A 718 30.27 25.73 36.25
N VAL A 719 29.62 24.68 36.75
CA VAL A 719 28.77 24.65 37.96
C VAL A 719 27.46 25.44 37.83
N MET A 720 27.55 26.73 37.49
CA MET A 720 26.42 27.60 37.24
C MET A 720 26.80 28.58 36.12
N ASP A 721 26.08 28.51 35.00
CA ASP A 721 26.30 29.41 33.89
C ASP A 721 25.91 30.86 34.23
N GLY A 722 26.45 31.82 33.49
CA GLY A 722 26.25 33.22 33.78
C GLY A 722 24.81 33.71 33.58
N MET A 723 24.02 33.04 32.73
CA MET A 723 22.61 33.40 32.52
C MET A 723 21.74 32.95 33.71
N GLU A 724 21.99 31.76 34.24
CA GLU A 724 21.40 31.23 35.47
C GLU A 724 21.80 32.11 36.66
N CYS A 725 23.08 32.47 36.77
CA CYS A 725 23.58 33.38 37.79
C CYS A 725 22.84 34.72 37.75
N CYS A 726 22.74 35.35 36.57
CA CYS A 726 22.02 36.60 36.37
C CYS A 726 20.54 36.48 36.79
N ARG A 727 19.85 35.41 36.37
CA ARG A 727 18.43 35.19 36.71
C ARG A 727 18.21 35.05 38.21
N ARG A 728 19.12 34.37 38.91
CA ARG A 728 19.07 34.23 40.37
C ARG A 728 19.34 35.56 41.08
N LEU A 729 20.32 36.33 40.60
CA LEU A 729 20.57 37.68 41.11
C LEU A 729 19.34 38.58 40.96
N LYS A 730 18.62 38.48 39.83
CA LYS A 730 17.45 39.32 39.53
C LYS A 730 16.15 38.87 40.24
N SER A 731 16.04 37.61 40.65
CA SER A 731 14.86 37.09 41.35
C SER A 731 14.88 37.30 42.87
N GLU A 732 16.05 37.55 43.43
CA GLU A 732 16.23 37.75 44.88
C GLU A 732 16.06 39.21 45.29
N VAL A 733 15.19 39.46 46.28
CA VAL A 733 14.83 40.81 46.77
C VAL A 733 16.06 41.63 47.21
N GLN A 734 17.11 40.95 47.66
CA GLN A 734 18.35 41.57 48.14
C GLN A 734 19.29 42.01 47.02
N THR A 735 19.27 41.35 45.86
CA THR A 735 20.23 41.56 44.76
C THR A 735 19.58 42.02 43.46
N SER A 736 18.24 42.03 43.37
CA SER A 736 17.47 42.32 42.16
C SER A 736 17.82 43.67 41.50
N HIS A 737 18.19 44.63 42.32
CA HIS A 737 18.51 46.00 41.95
C HIS A 737 19.97 46.21 41.47
N ILE A 738 20.82 45.16 41.51
CA ILE A 738 22.21 45.23 41.07
C ILE A 738 22.29 45.11 39.53
N PRO A 739 23.00 46.00 38.83
CA PRO A 739 23.19 45.89 37.39
C PRO A 739 24.20 44.79 37.05
N VAL A 740 23.85 43.95 36.07
CA VAL A 740 24.67 42.82 35.61
C VAL A 740 25.11 43.05 34.16
N MET A 741 26.41 43.02 33.92
CA MET A 741 27.05 43.06 32.61
C MET A 741 27.56 41.66 32.24
N MET A 742 27.10 41.14 31.10
CA MET A 742 27.50 39.84 30.60
C MET A 742 28.67 39.96 29.60
N LEU A 743 29.69 39.12 29.77
CA LEU A 743 30.74 38.87 28.78
C LEU A 743 30.38 37.59 28.01
N THR A 744 30.44 37.61 26.67
CA THR A 744 30.03 36.45 25.87
C THR A 744 30.83 36.27 24.58
N ALA A 745 31.03 35.03 24.14
CA ALA A 745 31.57 34.72 22.81
C ALA A 745 30.46 34.52 21.74
N TYR A 746 29.18 34.55 22.13
CA TYR A 746 28.07 34.28 21.22
C TYR A 746 27.78 35.46 20.28
N THR A 747 27.83 35.21 18.97
CA THR A 747 27.61 36.23 17.94
C THR A 747 26.17 36.30 17.42
N MET A 748 25.37 35.24 17.61
CA MET A 748 24.01 35.11 17.08
C MET A 748 22.95 35.86 17.91
N ASP A 749 21.99 36.49 17.22
CA ASP A 749 21.00 37.37 17.85
C ASP A 749 19.99 36.62 18.75
N GLU A 750 19.66 35.36 18.46
CA GLU A 750 18.75 34.54 19.29
C GLU A 750 19.29 34.30 20.72
N GLN A 751 20.61 34.20 20.88
CA GLN A 751 21.23 34.03 22.20
C GLN A 751 21.36 35.36 22.96
N LYS A 752 21.45 36.50 22.24
CA LYS A 752 21.34 37.83 22.86
C LYS A 752 19.93 38.08 23.39
N VAL A 753 18.89 37.62 22.67
CA VAL A 753 17.48 37.70 23.11
C VAL A 753 17.29 36.94 24.42
N LYS A 754 17.76 35.69 24.51
CA LYS A 754 17.73 34.90 25.76
C LYS A 754 18.51 35.53 26.92
N GLY A 755 19.58 36.25 26.61
CA GLY A 755 20.28 37.08 27.57
C GLY A 755 19.38 38.18 28.14
N TYR A 756 18.79 39.02 27.29
CA TYR A 756 17.91 40.11 27.79
C TYR A 756 16.71 39.57 28.58
N GLU A 757 16.19 38.41 28.22
CA GLU A 757 15.13 37.72 28.97
C GLU A 757 15.54 37.28 30.39
N CYS A 758 16.84 37.08 30.66
CA CYS A 758 17.33 36.75 32.01
C CYS A 758 17.55 37.96 32.92
N GLY A 759 17.35 39.18 32.38
CA GLY A 759 17.33 40.43 33.15
C GLY A 759 18.67 41.17 33.23
N ALA A 760 19.66 40.84 32.40
CA ALA A 760 20.94 41.56 32.41
C ALA A 760 20.84 42.96 31.77
N ASP A 761 21.69 43.87 32.24
CA ASP A 761 21.62 45.30 31.92
C ASP A 761 22.58 45.72 30.78
N SER A 762 23.62 44.92 30.51
CA SER A 762 24.56 45.16 29.39
C SER A 762 25.22 43.87 28.90
N TYR A 763 25.65 43.87 27.63
CA TYR A 763 26.38 42.78 26.99
C TYR A 763 27.65 43.28 26.31
N ILE A 764 28.74 42.50 26.40
CA ILE A 764 30.01 42.74 25.69
C ILE A 764 30.52 41.43 25.08
N LEU A 765 30.95 41.49 23.81
CA LEU A 765 31.52 40.37 23.07
C LEU A 765 33.01 40.17 23.38
N LYS A 766 33.44 38.93 23.62
CA LYS A 766 34.84 38.51 23.67
C LYS A 766 35.33 38.24 22.22
N PRO A 767 36.50 38.75 21.77
CA PRO A 767 37.43 39.62 22.50
C PRO A 767 36.90 41.06 22.63
N PHE A 768 37.08 41.66 23.80
CA PHE A 768 36.53 42.97 24.13
C PHE A 768 37.60 44.07 24.19
N SER A 769 37.19 45.28 23.85
CA SER A 769 38.01 46.47 24.08
C SER A 769 37.98 46.84 25.57
N ALA A 770 39.16 46.96 26.19
CA ALA A 770 39.31 47.43 27.57
C ALA A 770 38.57 48.76 27.83
N ARG A 771 38.65 49.69 26.87
CA ARG A 771 37.95 50.99 26.94
C ARG A 771 36.43 50.83 26.90
N LEU A 772 35.92 49.92 26.07
CA LEU A 772 34.48 49.67 25.95
C LEU A 772 33.91 49.09 27.25
N LEU A 773 34.63 48.14 27.85
CA LEU A 773 34.26 47.53 29.14
C LEU A 773 34.15 48.58 30.24
N GLN A 774 35.18 49.42 30.41
CA GLN A 774 35.18 50.47 31.44
C GLN A 774 34.05 51.50 31.24
N VAL A 775 33.78 51.94 30.00
CA VAL A 775 32.73 52.94 29.72
C VAL A 775 31.34 52.37 29.97
N ARG A 776 31.08 51.13 29.56
CA ARG A 776 29.79 50.47 29.80
C ARG A 776 29.53 50.26 31.29
N LEU A 777 30.56 49.86 32.03
CA LEU A 777 30.46 49.62 33.47
C LEU A 777 30.10 50.90 34.21
N ARG A 778 30.81 51.99 33.91
CA ARG A 778 30.51 53.31 34.49
C ARG A 778 29.08 53.76 34.19
N ASN A 779 28.62 53.62 32.94
CA ASN A 779 27.26 54.04 32.57
C ASN A 779 26.18 53.25 33.33
N LEU A 780 26.39 51.96 33.62
CA LEU A 780 25.44 51.16 34.41
C LEU A 780 25.33 51.69 35.85
N ILE A 781 26.46 52.00 36.46
CA ILE A 781 26.52 52.54 37.82
C ILE A 781 25.87 53.94 37.87
N ASP A 782 26.22 54.83 36.94
CA ASP A 782 25.67 56.19 36.86
C ASP A 782 24.14 56.22 36.69
N ASN A 783 23.60 55.31 35.86
CA ASN A 783 22.16 55.26 35.59
C ASN A 783 21.37 54.81 36.83
N ARG A 784 21.93 53.90 37.62
CA ARG A 784 21.38 53.49 38.90
C ARG A 784 21.35 54.64 39.90
N LEU A 785 22.44 55.42 40.01
CA LEU A 785 22.50 56.58 40.91
C LEU A 785 21.45 57.66 40.55
N ARG A 786 21.17 57.86 39.25
CA ARG A 786 20.14 58.80 38.78
C ARG A 786 18.71 58.37 39.12
N LEU A 787 18.42 57.08 39.03
CA LEU A 787 17.10 56.56 39.42
C LEU A 787 16.84 56.79 40.92
N GLN A 788 17.87 56.68 41.75
CA GLN A 788 17.77 56.91 43.19
C GLN A 788 17.46 58.36 43.55
N SER A 789 18.04 59.34 42.86
CA SER A 789 17.77 60.76 43.11
C SER A 789 16.37 61.20 42.67
N PHE A 790 15.80 60.54 41.64
CA PHE A 790 14.45 60.85 41.13
C PHE A 790 13.32 60.46 42.09
N PHE A 791 13.50 59.43 42.92
CA PHE A 791 12.50 59.05 43.94
C PHE A 791 12.51 59.95 45.19
N ALA A 792 13.55 60.78 45.37
CA ALA A 792 13.71 61.62 46.55
C ALA A 792 12.92 62.95 46.49
N ASP A 793 12.50 63.40 45.30
CA ASP A 793 11.81 64.68 45.09
C ASP A 793 10.32 64.53 44.70
N LYS A 794 9.46 65.38 45.27
CA LYS A 794 7.99 65.19 45.34
C LYS A 794 7.25 65.44 44.01
N THR A 795 6.12 64.75 43.87
CA THR A 795 4.93 65.10 43.06
C THR A 795 5.06 64.96 41.54
N SER A 796 5.08 63.72 41.03
CA SER A 796 4.33 63.26 39.84
C SER A 796 4.76 61.84 39.48
N LEU A 797 3.92 60.85 39.80
CA LEU A 797 4.12 59.48 39.32
C LEU A 797 3.68 59.39 37.85
N ARG A 798 4.63 59.50 36.90
CA ARG A 798 4.49 58.86 35.59
C ARG A 798 5.08 57.45 35.68
N LYS A 799 4.38 56.51 35.04
CA LYS A 799 4.73 55.08 34.95
C LYS A 799 6.04 54.90 34.18
N GLU A 800 7.09 54.47 34.88
CA GLU A 800 8.18 53.68 34.31
C GLU A 800 8.26 52.32 35.05
N PRO A 801 8.76 51.26 34.40
CA PRO A 801 8.65 49.89 34.87
C PRO A 801 9.68 49.64 35.98
N ILE A 802 9.32 50.00 37.20
CA ILE A 802 9.97 49.47 38.40
C ILE A 802 9.54 48.00 38.51
N ALA A 803 10.46 47.08 38.78
CA ALA A 803 10.13 45.69 39.05
C ALA A 803 9.05 45.60 40.15
N ASP A 804 7.99 44.82 39.92
CA ASP A 804 6.80 44.76 40.80
C ASP A 804 7.17 44.48 42.27
N LEU A 805 8.26 43.74 42.50
CA LEU A 805 8.83 43.45 43.82
C LEU A 805 9.30 44.69 44.58
N ASP A 806 9.97 45.64 43.93
CA ASP A 806 10.48 46.85 44.59
C ASP A 806 9.38 47.87 44.83
N LYS A 807 8.37 47.92 43.95
CA LYS A 807 7.13 48.70 44.17
C LYS A 807 6.34 48.15 45.36
N GLY A 808 6.18 46.83 45.45
CA GLY A 808 5.51 46.16 46.56
C GLY A 808 6.21 46.41 47.91
N PHE A 809 7.55 46.46 47.92
CA PHE A 809 8.30 46.84 49.12
C PHE A 809 7.98 48.27 49.58
N VAL A 810 8.03 49.25 48.67
CA VAL A 810 7.77 50.66 49.01
C VAL A 810 6.32 50.88 49.47
N GLU A 811 5.36 50.22 48.83
CA GLU A 811 3.94 50.27 49.23
C GLU A 811 3.71 49.66 50.61
N LYS A 812 4.31 48.49 50.89
CA LYS A 812 4.21 47.82 52.20
C LYS A 812 4.86 48.63 53.31
N LEU A 813 6.02 49.25 53.04
CA LEU A 813 6.70 50.14 54.00
C LEU A 813 5.84 51.38 54.30
N ARG A 814 5.22 52.00 53.28
CA ARG A 814 4.30 53.13 53.49
C ARG A 814 3.07 52.76 54.31
N ALA A 815 2.44 51.62 53.99
CA ALA A 815 1.26 51.16 54.73
C ALA A 815 1.56 50.91 56.22
N LEU A 816 2.71 50.30 56.52
CA LEU A 816 3.17 50.07 57.90
C LEU A 816 3.46 51.38 58.65
N ILE A 817 4.05 52.36 57.95
CA ILE A 817 4.27 53.69 58.51
C ILE A 817 2.92 54.37 58.82
N ASP A 818 1.96 54.31 57.91
CA ASP A 818 0.63 54.92 58.05
C ASP A 818 -0.21 54.30 59.19
N GLU A 819 -0.14 52.97 59.37
CA GLU A 819 -0.86 52.25 60.42
C GLU A 819 -0.36 52.57 61.84
N GLN A 820 0.92 52.91 61.99
CA GLN A 820 1.58 53.13 63.28
C GLN A 820 1.98 54.59 63.52
N LEU A 821 1.39 55.54 62.78
CA LEU A 821 1.74 56.97 62.85
C LEU A 821 1.67 57.53 64.28
N GLY A 822 0.64 57.16 65.04
CA GLY A 822 0.40 57.68 66.40
C GLY A 822 1.30 57.09 67.48
N ASN A 823 2.10 56.06 67.19
CA ASN A 823 2.92 55.37 68.20
C ASN A 823 4.29 56.06 68.38
N SER A 824 4.46 56.86 69.43
CA SER A 824 5.72 57.58 69.68
C SER A 824 6.95 56.71 69.95
N GLU A 825 6.77 55.41 70.25
CA GLU A 825 7.85 54.47 70.59
C GLU A 825 8.31 53.60 69.40
N LEU A 826 7.72 53.75 68.20
CA LEU A 826 8.05 52.93 67.02
C LEU A 826 9.54 53.02 66.64
N SER A 827 10.25 51.87 66.61
CA SER A 827 11.66 51.75 66.25
C SER A 827 11.88 51.23 64.81
N VAL A 828 13.12 51.32 64.31
CA VAL A 828 13.50 50.75 63.00
C VAL A 828 13.57 49.23 63.08
N GLU A 829 13.92 48.67 64.23
CA GLU A 829 13.86 47.22 64.49
C GLU A 829 12.43 46.69 64.28
N ASP A 830 11.42 47.37 64.83
CA ASP A 830 10.00 46.95 64.69
C ASP A 830 9.52 46.96 63.23
N LEU A 831 9.98 47.95 62.44
CA LEU A 831 9.70 48.03 61.01
C LEU A 831 10.41 46.92 60.23
N GLY A 832 11.63 46.56 60.65
CA GLY A 832 12.42 45.46 60.08
C GLY A 832 11.75 44.11 60.27
N ASP A 833 11.32 43.82 61.50
CA ASP A 833 10.68 42.54 61.86
C ASP A 833 9.36 42.34 61.11
N LYS A 834 8.54 43.40 60.94
CA LYS A 834 7.27 43.32 60.19
C LYS A 834 7.46 43.17 58.67
N ILE A 835 8.60 43.61 58.14
CA ILE A 835 8.92 43.48 56.70
C ILE A 835 9.70 42.18 56.42
N GLY A 836 10.32 41.57 57.44
CA GLY A 836 11.16 40.38 57.31
C GLY A 836 12.60 40.69 56.90
N MET A 837 13.13 41.85 57.31
CA MET A 837 14.49 42.29 56.99
C MET A 837 15.24 42.71 58.25
N SER A 838 16.54 42.39 58.33
CA SER A 838 17.38 42.94 59.41
C SER A 838 17.46 44.47 59.31
N ARG A 839 17.72 45.14 60.44
CA ARG A 839 17.87 46.61 60.50
C ARG A 839 18.82 47.17 59.44
N VAL A 840 19.94 46.50 59.19
CA VAL A 840 20.96 46.94 58.21
C VAL A 840 20.44 46.76 56.78
N GLN A 841 19.73 45.67 56.49
CA GLN A 841 19.14 45.42 55.18
C GLN A 841 17.99 46.39 54.89
N LEU A 842 17.10 46.64 55.86
CA LEU A 842 16.03 47.62 55.72
C LEU A 842 16.58 49.02 55.47
N TYR A 843 17.63 49.39 56.20
CA TYR A 843 18.31 50.68 56.01
C TYR A 843 18.91 50.80 54.61
N ARG A 844 19.72 49.81 54.19
CA ARG A 844 20.36 49.80 52.85
C ARG A 844 19.32 49.82 51.75
N LYS A 845 18.27 49.01 51.86
CA LYS A 845 17.20 48.92 50.84
C LYS A 845 16.33 50.17 50.80
N SER A 846 15.95 50.75 51.94
CA SER A 846 15.20 52.02 51.99
C SER A 846 16.02 53.17 51.40
N LYS A 847 17.30 53.27 51.76
CA LYS A 847 18.21 54.29 51.22
C LYS A 847 18.43 54.09 49.72
N ALA A 848 18.65 52.85 49.28
CA ALA A 848 18.86 52.51 47.88
C ALA A 848 17.62 52.71 46.99
N LEU A 849 16.41 52.73 47.54
CA LEU A 849 15.18 52.91 46.76
C LEU A 849 14.55 54.30 46.88
N THR A 850 14.69 54.97 48.03
CA THR A 850 13.96 56.22 48.32
C THR A 850 14.85 57.42 48.61
N GLY A 851 16.16 57.21 48.77
CA GLY A 851 17.10 58.24 49.22
C GLY A 851 17.03 58.58 50.71
N TYR A 852 15.98 58.17 51.42
CA TYR A 852 15.77 58.45 52.84
C TYR A 852 15.94 57.21 53.72
N SER A 853 16.36 57.44 54.96
CA SER A 853 16.33 56.40 56.00
C SER A 853 14.89 56.13 56.46
N PRO A 854 14.59 54.93 57.00
CA PRO A 854 13.25 54.59 57.50
C PRO A 854 12.70 55.58 58.55
N ASN A 855 13.58 56.10 59.43
CA ASN A 855 13.22 57.08 60.46
C ASN A 855 12.83 58.45 59.87
N GLU A 856 13.49 58.88 58.80
CA GLU A 856 13.15 60.14 58.12
C GLU A 856 11.79 60.03 57.43
N LEU A 857 11.50 58.89 56.79
CA LEU A 857 10.21 58.63 56.16
C LEU A 857 9.05 58.66 57.17
N LEU A 858 9.21 58.02 58.33
CA LEU A 858 8.22 58.04 59.41
C LEU A 858 7.97 59.46 59.93
N ARG A 859 9.04 60.24 60.15
CA ARG A 859 8.94 61.63 60.61
C ARG A 859 8.16 62.49 59.62
N ILE A 860 8.44 62.35 58.33
CA ILE A 860 7.75 63.09 57.26
C ILE A 860 6.26 62.75 57.24
N ALA A 861 5.90 61.48 57.41
CA ALA A 861 4.51 61.04 57.39
C ALA A 861 3.70 61.64 58.57
N ARG A 862 4.27 61.64 59.78
CA ARG A 862 3.65 62.24 60.98
C ARG A 862 3.35 63.74 60.80
N LEU A 863 4.31 64.49 60.23
CA LEU A 863 4.15 65.93 59.99
C LEU A 863 3.01 66.22 59.01
N LYS A 864 2.86 65.42 57.95
CA LYS A 864 1.75 65.56 56.99
C LYS A 864 0.39 65.27 57.63
N LYS A 865 0.30 64.23 58.46
CA LYS A 865 -0.94 63.92 59.19
C LYS A 865 -1.31 65.05 60.15
N ALA A 866 -0.32 65.64 60.82
CA ALA A 866 -0.54 66.76 61.73
C ALA A 866 -1.07 68.00 61.00
N ALA A 867 -0.54 68.31 59.81
CA ALA A 867 -1.05 69.40 58.98
C ALA A 867 -2.54 69.20 58.59
N SER A 868 -2.92 67.96 58.28
CA SER A 868 -4.32 67.61 57.99
C SER A 868 -5.23 67.77 59.21
N LEU A 869 -4.78 67.38 60.41
CA LEU A 869 -5.55 67.52 61.66
C LEU A 869 -5.70 68.99 62.08
N LEU A 870 -4.65 69.81 61.91
CA LEU A 870 -4.70 71.26 62.14
C LEU A 870 -5.74 71.94 61.22
N ALA A 871 -5.84 71.47 59.98
CA ALA A 871 -6.82 72.00 59.03
C ALA A 871 -8.26 71.58 59.33
N SER A 872 -8.48 70.35 59.84
CA SER A 872 -9.81 69.72 59.91
C SER A 872 -10.46 69.71 61.30
N THR A 873 -9.73 70.01 62.37
CA THR A 873 -10.25 69.92 63.76
C THR A 873 -10.03 71.21 64.56
N GLU A 874 -10.70 71.34 65.71
CA GLU A 874 -10.47 72.41 66.71
C GLU A 874 -9.52 71.98 67.85
N LYS A 875 -8.84 70.84 67.69
CA LYS A 875 -7.89 70.33 68.67
C LYS A 875 -6.72 71.29 68.87
N THR A 876 -6.20 71.33 70.09
CA THR A 876 -5.01 72.12 70.42
C THR A 876 -3.75 71.53 69.76
N ILE A 877 -2.73 72.37 69.56
CA ILE A 877 -1.45 71.94 68.98
C ILE A 877 -0.80 70.82 69.81
N ALA A 878 -0.99 70.85 71.14
CA ALA A 878 -0.52 69.81 72.04
C ALA A 878 -1.25 68.47 71.80
N GLU A 879 -2.57 68.48 71.64
CA GLU A 879 -3.35 67.26 71.35
C GLU A 879 -2.94 66.64 70.01
N ILE A 880 -2.80 67.47 68.96
CA ILE A 880 -2.39 67.00 67.63
C ILE A 880 -0.97 66.43 67.65
N THR A 881 -0.06 67.05 68.40
CA THR A 881 1.33 66.55 68.57
C THR A 881 1.34 65.11 69.06
N TYR A 882 0.60 64.83 70.14
CA TYR A 882 0.58 63.49 70.72
C TYR A 882 -0.18 62.51 69.85
N GLU A 883 -1.26 62.94 69.19
CA GLU A 883 -2.06 62.10 68.28
C GLU A 883 -1.27 61.64 67.05
N VAL A 884 -0.36 62.46 66.53
CA VAL A 884 0.52 62.08 65.42
C VAL A 884 1.83 61.43 65.88
N GLY A 885 1.94 61.05 67.16
CA GLY A 885 3.05 60.26 67.69
C GLY A 885 4.36 61.02 67.88
N PHE A 886 4.33 62.34 68.06
CA PHE A 886 5.52 63.09 68.51
C PHE A 886 5.62 63.07 70.04
N SER A 887 6.84 62.91 70.56
CA SER A 887 7.10 62.79 72.00
C SER A 887 6.99 64.12 72.77
N SER A 888 7.10 65.28 72.10
CA SER A 888 6.89 66.58 72.72
C SER A 888 6.41 67.66 71.73
N PRO A 889 5.56 68.62 72.19
CA PRO A 889 5.08 69.73 71.34
C PRO A 889 6.20 70.65 70.83
N SER A 890 7.27 70.83 71.60
CA SER A 890 8.44 71.62 71.21
C SER A 890 9.20 70.98 70.06
N TYR A 891 9.39 69.66 70.09
CA TYR A 891 10.06 68.92 69.01
C TYR A 891 9.20 68.87 67.75
N PHE A 892 7.89 68.65 67.90
CA PHE A 892 6.95 68.71 66.78
C PHE A 892 6.96 70.07 66.08
N THR A 893 6.90 71.17 66.85
CA THR A 893 6.91 72.53 66.28
C THR A 893 8.18 72.83 65.48
N LYS A 894 9.34 72.38 65.98
CA LYS A 894 10.61 72.50 65.26
C LYS A 894 10.59 71.70 63.95
N CYS A 895 10.24 70.41 64.01
CA CYS A 895 10.17 69.56 62.82
C CYS A 895 9.11 70.02 61.80
N TYR A 896 7.98 70.55 62.27
CA TYR A 896 6.94 71.09 61.41
C TYR A 896 7.41 72.36 60.69
N LYS A 897 8.09 73.27 61.40
CA LYS A 897 8.69 74.48 60.81
C LYS A 897 9.81 74.15 59.83
N ASP A 898 10.70 73.22 60.17
CA ASP A 898 11.80 72.79 59.29
C ASP A 898 11.27 72.16 57.99
N TYR A 899 10.13 71.49 58.04
CA TYR A 899 9.55 70.79 56.89
C TYR A 899 8.58 71.63 56.04
N PHE A 900 7.73 72.45 56.66
CA PHE A 900 6.70 73.25 55.98
C PHE A 900 7.07 74.75 55.85
N GLY A 901 8.12 75.21 56.52
CA GLY A 901 8.58 76.60 56.48
C GLY A 901 7.83 77.56 57.40
N GLU A 902 6.71 77.15 58.00
CA GLU A 902 5.88 77.93 58.94
C GLU A 902 5.58 77.15 60.23
N SER A 903 5.23 77.85 61.32
CA SER A 903 4.89 77.16 62.58
C SER A 903 3.41 76.72 62.63
N PRO A 904 3.06 75.63 63.36
CA PRO A 904 1.67 75.20 63.53
C PRO A 904 0.75 76.30 64.10
N THR A 905 1.29 77.18 64.95
CA THR A 905 0.56 78.31 65.53
C THR A 905 0.24 79.39 64.51
N ASP A 906 1.17 79.67 63.59
CA ASP A 906 0.96 80.63 62.50
C ASP A 906 -0.11 80.11 61.53
N PHE A 907 -0.09 78.80 61.25
CA PHE A 907 -1.12 78.14 60.43
C PHE A 907 -2.53 78.29 61.03
N LEU A 908 -2.71 78.11 62.35
CA LEU A 908 -4.00 78.26 63.03
C LEU A 908 -4.47 79.73 63.13
N LYS A 909 -3.56 80.70 63.34
CA LYS A 909 -3.91 82.14 63.31
C LYS A 909 -4.48 82.60 61.98
N ARG A 910 -4.12 81.93 60.89
CA ARG A 910 -4.65 82.22 59.55
C ARG A 910 -6.07 81.66 59.33
N LYS A 911 -6.54 80.78 60.21
CA LYS A 911 -7.86 80.11 60.14
C LYS A 911 -8.94 80.80 60.99
N GLY A 912 -8.53 81.58 62.00
CA GLY A 912 -9.39 82.28 62.96
C GLY A 912 -9.71 83.72 62.59
#